data_AF-A0A225WVJ0-F1
#
_entry.id   AF-A0A225WVJ0-F1
#
_cell.length_a   1.000
_cell.length_b   1.000
_cell.length_c   1.000
_cell.angle_alpha   90.00
_cell.angle_beta   90.00
_cell.angle_gamma   90.00
#
_symmetry.space_group_name_H-M   'P 1'
#
loop_
_entity.id
_entity.type
_entity.pdbx_description
1 polymer ?
#
loop_
_entity_poly.entity_id
_entity_poly.type
_entity_poly.pdbx_seq_one_letter_code
_entity_poly.pdbx_strand_id
1 'polypeptide(L)'
;MLNYWVKKKVSTDGIFIRLQLDKTGYKLLESPRLITWIKYADALNIKTQGTSAPAISKLTDYYGDAALARMIEVAKKNPSTKNIASDLETMQFNYWINSFATPDEVVFAILKKDIVGDDVLASPEFTILRTYLDRFNKKYPDKKVSVLSVIQANYATYSETLKVIETALASKNPATEKIAKQMESELFEFWLSKYAPDRVFRILKLHQSQAPLLENSILNTWVKYLDEFNSKNPNKQTTMLETLRKQFGDEELTKILKSVDKVFVRLKLQTTNGDQLLENPHFITWLYYVKALNAKTRGKSRSAISNLTEYYSHDGLARIFEAAKKKPGLENIASDWQRTQFRYWLDLSHKPDYVFRNLRLGYTAMYAKDKLLEHPLFQTWINYMKYYNENMENQQGTFLATLGTKLLYNDDEISKMIETAKKSPSTIEFADKLQMEQVDRWFSEGKSPTFVWLSLKGDMVGNNFLASPEFKTFAKSLDRFNEKNPDKKISVMSVLKDYYVSKLTKYYDDDDIARIIETAKQTPGMEALASDLHTQQFQYWLHRFITHTPDYVFRSLRLITAKEELLKNPSKNPLFMTWLDYVKYYNKHKDRQKGYLSTLGTRFDDDEISTMVKVAKKTPSTTKFAKQLRAEQVGRWFTYGWPPSKVWKYLRFDVVGDDLLASPEFKLLSTYVDRFNKKNPDKKTTVVSALNEYSRSTTSRAILAALRSKTSDTTNQVETALIKLWLTKYDPTEVFKILNLHQSRTKLLKNPLLITWGKYVYAFNVKNPNKRATPVEILRKHFGDRELYKMLVKKSNAPSLKKP
;
A
#
# COMPACT_ATOMS: atom_id res chain seq x y z
N MET A 1 -47.85 -94.39 -38.90
CA MET A 1 -48.90 -93.34 -38.94
C MET A 1 -48.41 -92.06 -39.63
N LEU A 2 -47.33 -91.40 -39.18
CA LEU A 2 -46.83 -90.15 -39.78
C LEU A 2 -46.54 -90.25 -41.30
N ASN A 3 -45.82 -91.29 -41.74
CA ASN A 3 -45.56 -91.53 -43.17
C ASN A 3 -46.84 -91.71 -44.01
N TYR A 4 -47.91 -92.24 -43.42
CA TYR A 4 -49.20 -92.39 -44.09
C TYR A 4 -49.86 -91.02 -44.29
N TRP A 5 -49.89 -90.16 -43.27
CA TRP A 5 -50.42 -88.81 -43.37
C TRP A 5 -49.64 -87.97 -44.39
N VAL A 6 -48.31 -88.11 -44.43
CA VAL A 6 -47.44 -87.44 -45.42
C VAL A 6 -47.65 -88.01 -46.83
N LYS A 7 -47.90 -89.32 -46.97
CA LYS A 7 -48.26 -89.95 -48.26
C LYS A 7 -49.58 -89.42 -48.80
N LYS A 8 -50.57 -89.29 -47.93
CA LYS A 8 -51.93 -88.84 -48.28
C LYS A 8 -52.10 -87.31 -48.32
N LYS A 9 -51.05 -86.53 -48.02
CA LYS A 9 -51.07 -85.05 -47.98
C LYS A 9 -52.26 -84.51 -47.17
N VAL A 10 -52.53 -85.10 -46.00
CA VAL A 10 -53.61 -84.64 -45.12
C VAL A 10 -53.35 -83.17 -44.73
N SER A 11 -54.39 -82.37 -44.47
CA SER A 11 -54.20 -80.99 -44.02
C SER A 11 -53.50 -80.95 -42.64
N THR A 12 -52.55 -80.02 -42.48
CA THR A 12 -51.88 -79.75 -41.20
C THR A 12 -52.88 -79.37 -40.11
N ASP A 13 -53.90 -78.59 -40.45
CA ASP A 13 -54.96 -78.15 -39.54
C ASP A 13 -55.84 -79.35 -39.12
N GLY A 14 -56.12 -80.25 -40.07
CA GLY A 14 -56.85 -81.49 -39.81
C GLY A 14 -56.11 -82.42 -38.84
N ILE A 15 -54.79 -82.56 -38.96
CA ILE A 15 -53.98 -83.35 -38.02
C ILE A 15 -53.83 -82.64 -36.67
N PHE A 16 -53.78 -81.30 -36.64
CA PHE A 16 -53.76 -80.51 -35.41
C PHE A 16 -55.01 -80.79 -34.55
N ILE A 17 -56.19 -80.72 -35.17
CA ILE A 17 -57.48 -81.04 -34.53
C ILE A 17 -57.56 -82.53 -34.15
N ARG A 18 -57.11 -83.43 -35.03
CA ARG A 18 -57.14 -84.88 -34.77
C ARG A 18 -56.27 -85.29 -33.59
N LEU A 19 -55.18 -84.57 -33.34
CA LEU A 19 -54.33 -84.73 -32.17
C LEU A 19 -54.87 -83.99 -30.93
N GLN A 20 -56.01 -83.30 -31.06
CA GLN A 20 -56.68 -82.47 -30.06
C GLN A 20 -55.82 -81.29 -29.58
N LEU A 21 -54.92 -80.79 -30.45
CA LEU A 21 -54.03 -79.68 -30.11
C LEU A 21 -54.76 -78.33 -30.10
N ASP A 22 -55.85 -78.21 -30.87
CA ASP A 22 -56.78 -77.06 -30.87
C ASP A 22 -57.41 -76.80 -29.48
N LYS A 23 -57.57 -77.86 -28.68
CA LYS A 23 -58.18 -77.78 -27.34
C LYS A 23 -57.18 -77.50 -26.21
N THR A 24 -55.89 -77.42 -26.52
CA THR A 24 -54.84 -77.29 -25.49
C THR A 24 -54.61 -75.86 -25.01
N GLY A 25 -55.02 -74.86 -25.79
CA GLY A 25 -54.80 -73.44 -25.47
C GLY A 25 -53.33 -73.14 -25.13
N TYR A 26 -53.11 -72.46 -24.01
CA TYR A 26 -51.77 -72.09 -23.53
C TYR A 26 -50.91 -73.29 -23.08
N LYS A 27 -51.51 -74.48 -22.87
CA LYS A 27 -50.80 -75.72 -22.51
C LYS A 27 -50.31 -76.51 -23.73
N LEU A 28 -50.39 -75.94 -24.94
CA LEU A 28 -49.96 -76.58 -26.18
C LEU A 28 -48.55 -77.18 -26.07
N LEU A 29 -47.60 -76.44 -25.48
CA LEU A 29 -46.20 -76.85 -25.36
C LEU A 29 -45.98 -77.96 -24.31
N GLU A 30 -46.95 -78.22 -23.43
CA GLU A 30 -46.93 -79.36 -22.49
C GLU A 30 -47.45 -80.64 -23.16
N SER A 31 -48.11 -80.53 -24.31
CA SER A 31 -48.69 -81.68 -25.01
C SER A 31 -47.61 -82.50 -25.71
N PRO A 32 -47.42 -83.80 -25.35
CA PRO A 32 -46.45 -84.65 -26.04
C PRO A 32 -46.82 -84.90 -27.51
N ARG A 33 -48.08 -84.64 -27.89
CA ARG A 33 -48.58 -84.78 -29.26
C ARG A 33 -48.09 -83.65 -30.17
N LEU A 34 -47.66 -82.51 -29.62
CA LEU A 34 -47.18 -81.36 -30.38
C LEU A 34 -45.95 -81.72 -31.24
N ILE A 35 -44.98 -82.45 -30.67
CA ILE A 35 -43.77 -82.88 -31.39
C ILE A 35 -44.13 -83.76 -32.60
N THR A 36 -45.15 -84.60 -32.46
CA THR A 36 -45.63 -85.46 -33.56
C THR A 36 -46.24 -84.62 -34.68
N TRP A 37 -46.99 -83.58 -34.33
CA TRP A 37 -47.56 -82.65 -35.30
C TRP A 37 -46.49 -81.80 -36.00
N ILE A 38 -45.48 -81.29 -35.27
CA ILE A 38 -44.37 -80.51 -35.85
C ILE A 38 -43.61 -81.36 -36.87
N LYS A 39 -43.18 -82.57 -36.49
CA LYS A 39 -42.50 -83.50 -37.40
C LYS A 39 -43.33 -83.81 -38.65
N TYR A 40 -44.65 -83.91 -38.49
CA TYR A 40 -45.56 -84.15 -39.60
C TYR A 40 -45.65 -82.94 -40.54
N ALA A 41 -45.90 -81.74 -40.00
CA ALA A 41 -46.04 -80.52 -40.77
C ALA A 41 -44.75 -80.18 -41.55
N ASP A 42 -43.58 -80.33 -40.91
CA ASP A 42 -42.30 -80.09 -41.57
C ASP A 42 -42.00 -81.14 -42.65
N ALA A 43 -42.28 -82.43 -42.40
CA ALA A 43 -42.13 -83.48 -43.42
C ALA A 43 -43.08 -83.27 -44.61
N LEU A 44 -44.28 -82.72 -44.37
CA LEU A 44 -45.22 -82.36 -45.43
C LEU A 44 -44.72 -81.14 -46.22
N ASN A 45 -44.22 -80.09 -45.56
CA ASN A 45 -43.60 -78.93 -46.21
C ASN A 45 -42.45 -79.38 -47.13
N ILE A 46 -41.52 -80.21 -46.63
CA ILE A 46 -40.39 -80.73 -47.42
C ILE A 46 -40.89 -81.53 -48.63
N LYS A 47 -41.82 -82.47 -48.41
CA LYS A 47 -42.34 -83.32 -49.49
C LYS A 47 -43.09 -82.55 -50.57
N THR A 48 -43.74 -81.46 -50.18
CA THR A 48 -44.47 -80.58 -51.09
C THR A 48 -43.58 -79.49 -51.69
N GLN A 49 -42.25 -79.60 -51.54
CA GLN A 49 -41.27 -78.62 -52.04
C GLN A 49 -41.58 -77.19 -51.57
N GLY A 50 -42.07 -77.05 -50.34
CA GLY A 50 -42.37 -75.76 -49.72
C GLY A 50 -43.78 -75.22 -49.98
N THR A 51 -44.62 -75.87 -50.81
CA THR A 51 -45.97 -75.33 -51.07
C THR A 51 -46.92 -75.45 -49.86
N SER A 52 -46.69 -76.40 -48.95
CA SER A 52 -47.37 -76.45 -47.65
C SER A 52 -46.61 -75.61 -46.63
N ALA A 53 -47.27 -74.79 -45.82
CA ALA A 53 -46.60 -73.99 -44.79
C ALA A 53 -45.85 -74.86 -43.76
N PRO A 54 -44.67 -74.43 -43.25
CA PRO A 54 -43.96 -75.11 -42.17
C PRO A 54 -44.72 -75.00 -40.85
N ALA A 55 -44.41 -75.88 -39.88
CA ALA A 55 -45.15 -75.96 -38.62
C ALA A 55 -45.24 -74.61 -37.89
N ILE A 56 -44.13 -73.85 -37.88
CA ILE A 56 -44.03 -72.58 -37.16
C ILE A 56 -44.87 -71.46 -37.77
N SER A 57 -45.02 -71.44 -39.10
CA SER A 57 -45.89 -70.50 -39.81
C SER A 57 -47.35 -70.75 -39.41
N LYS A 58 -47.78 -72.02 -39.39
CA LYS A 58 -49.13 -72.39 -38.92
C LYS A 58 -49.39 -72.02 -37.46
N LEU A 59 -48.42 -72.24 -36.57
CA LEU A 59 -48.54 -71.77 -35.19
C LEU A 59 -48.63 -70.24 -35.12
N THR A 60 -47.92 -69.53 -35.99
CA THR A 60 -48.00 -68.07 -36.07
C THR A 60 -49.38 -67.63 -36.56
N ASP A 61 -49.98 -68.32 -37.53
CA ASP A 61 -51.36 -68.03 -37.98
C ASP A 61 -52.39 -68.22 -36.85
N TYR A 62 -52.20 -69.22 -35.98
CA TYR A 62 -53.15 -69.50 -34.90
C TYR A 62 -53.06 -68.52 -33.72
N TYR A 63 -51.84 -68.09 -33.37
CA TYR A 63 -51.59 -67.33 -32.13
C TYR A 63 -51.16 -65.87 -32.40
N GLY A 64 -50.62 -65.57 -33.57
CA GLY A 64 -49.92 -64.33 -33.89
C GLY A 64 -48.48 -64.31 -33.35
N ASP A 65 -47.60 -63.54 -33.99
CA ASP A 65 -46.16 -63.49 -33.69
C ASP A 65 -45.86 -63.17 -32.22
N ALA A 66 -46.44 -62.08 -31.70
CA ALA A 66 -46.21 -61.63 -30.34
C ALA A 66 -46.74 -62.62 -29.28
N ALA A 67 -47.92 -63.21 -29.49
CA ALA A 67 -48.48 -64.14 -28.51
C ALA A 67 -47.74 -65.48 -28.52
N LEU A 68 -47.41 -66.00 -29.71
CA LEU A 68 -46.63 -67.23 -29.84
C LEU A 68 -45.24 -67.08 -29.21
N ALA A 69 -44.55 -65.97 -29.47
CA ALA A 69 -43.23 -65.72 -28.88
C ALA A 69 -43.28 -65.66 -27.34
N ARG A 70 -44.33 -65.06 -26.78
CA ARG A 70 -44.55 -65.06 -25.32
C ARG A 70 -44.83 -66.46 -24.77
N MET A 71 -45.65 -67.25 -25.44
CA MET A 71 -45.92 -68.65 -25.05
C MET A 71 -44.61 -69.45 -25.03
N ILE A 72 -43.76 -69.26 -26.03
CA ILE A 72 -42.44 -69.90 -26.11
C ILE A 72 -41.52 -69.44 -24.97
N GLU A 73 -41.41 -68.14 -24.72
CA GLU A 73 -40.58 -67.60 -23.62
C GLU A 73 -41.02 -68.10 -22.24
N VAL A 74 -42.33 -68.20 -21.99
CA VAL A 74 -42.86 -68.78 -20.74
C VAL A 74 -42.52 -70.27 -20.65
N ALA A 75 -42.70 -71.02 -21.73
CA ALA A 75 -42.39 -72.45 -21.76
C ALA A 75 -40.88 -72.74 -21.63
N LYS A 76 -39.99 -71.83 -22.06
CA LYS A 76 -38.54 -71.96 -21.83
C LYS A 76 -38.15 -71.93 -20.35
N LYS A 77 -38.97 -71.29 -19.50
CA LYS A 77 -38.72 -71.21 -18.05
C LYS A 77 -39.12 -72.47 -17.31
N ASN A 78 -40.02 -73.28 -17.87
CA ASN A 78 -40.42 -74.56 -17.27
C ASN A 78 -39.47 -75.69 -17.74
N PRO A 79 -38.77 -76.39 -16.82
CA PRO A 79 -37.85 -77.46 -17.17
C PRO A 79 -38.44 -78.55 -18.07
N SER A 80 -39.73 -78.89 -17.93
CA SER A 80 -40.37 -79.94 -18.72
C SER A 80 -40.61 -79.55 -20.18
N THR A 81 -40.77 -78.26 -20.46
CA THR A 81 -41.05 -77.73 -21.81
C THR A 81 -39.87 -76.99 -22.42
N LYS A 82 -38.77 -76.82 -21.67
CA LYS A 82 -37.61 -76.01 -22.07
C LYS A 82 -37.03 -76.40 -23.45
N ASN A 83 -36.88 -77.69 -23.71
CA ASN A 83 -36.26 -78.17 -24.95
C ASN A 83 -37.16 -77.86 -26.16
N ILE A 84 -38.44 -78.25 -26.11
CA ILE A 84 -39.38 -77.98 -27.21
C ILE A 84 -39.60 -76.48 -27.42
N ALA A 85 -39.60 -75.69 -26.35
CA ALA A 85 -39.71 -74.25 -26.45
C ALA A 85 -38.46 -73.61 -27.09
N SER A 86 -37.25 -74.11 -26.78
CA SER A 86 -36.00 -73.63 -27.40
C SER A 86 -35.94 -73.98 -28.90
N ASP A 87 -36.44 -75.15 -29.28
CA ASP A 87 -36.57 -75.55 -30.68
C ASP A 87 -37.56 -74.64 -31.40
N LEU A 88 -38.74 -74.40 -30.81
CA LEU A 88 -39.76 -73.51 -31.38
C LEU A 88 -39.28 -72.06 -31.49
N GLU A 89 -38.55 -71.52 -30.51
CA GLU A 89 -37.92 -70.19 -30.60
C GLU A 89 -36.97 -70.11 -31.80
N THR A 90 -36.15 -71.15 -32.00
CA THR A 90 -35.20 -71.21 -33.11
C THR A 90 -35.93 -71.29 -34.45
N MET A 91 -37.01 -72.08 -34.53
CA MET A 91 -37.88 -72.13 -35.71
C MET A 91 -38.52 -70.76 -35.96
N GLN A 92 -39.01 -70.09 -34.92
CA GLN A 92 -39.68 -68.79 -35.01
C GLN A 92 -38.74 -67.72 -35.54
N PHE A 93 -37.55 -67.61 -34.95
CA PHE A 93 -36.57 -66.60 -35.39
C PHE A 93 -36.04 -66.87 -36.79
N ASN A 94 -35.84 -68.15 -37.17
CA ASN A 94 -35.47 -68.48 -38.55
C ASN A 94 -36.58 -68.15 -39.54
N TYR A 95 -37.84 -68.43 -39.17
CA TYR A 95 -39.00 -68.04 -39.96
C TYR A 95 -39.05 -66.52 -40.15
N TRP A 96 -38.89 -65.74 -39.08
CA TRP A 96 -38.84 -64.29 -39.16
C TRP A 96 -37.70 -63.78 -40.04
N ILE A 97 -36.49 -64.30 -39.86
CA ILE A 97 -35.32 -63.93 -40.67
C ILE A 97 -35.53 -64.18 -42.17
N ASN A 98 -36.27 -65.23 -42.53
CA ASN A 98 -36.47 -65.61 -43.92
C ASN A 98 -37.72 -64.99 -44.55
N SER A 99 -38.70 -64.59 -43.73
CA SER A 99 -40.01 -64.11 -44.21
C SER A 99 -40.14 -62.59 -44.22
N PHE A 100 -39.38 -61.89 -43.37
CA PHE A 100 -39.39 -60.43 -43.32
C PHE A 100 -38.23 -59.82 -44.09
N ALA A 101 -38.47 -58.71 -44.77
CA ALA A 101 -37.47 -58.00 -45.56
C ALA A 101 -36.48 -57.24 -44.66
N THR A 102 -36.95 -56.75 -43.50
CA THR A 102 -36.15 -55.99 -42.54
C THR A 102 -36.47 -56.38 -41.09
N PRO A 103 -35.51 -56.23 -40.16
CA PRO A 103 -35.78 -56.36 -38.73
C PRO A 103 -36.89 -55.45 -38.22
N ASP A 104 -37.11 -54.29 -38.87
CA ASP A 104 -38.13 -53.32 -38.47
C ASP A 104 -39.56 -53.89 -38.60
N GLU A 105 -39.82 -54.73 -39.61
CA GLU A 105 -41.12 -55.39 -39.79
C GLU A 105 -41.42 -56.38 -38.66
N VAL A 106 -40.41 -57.13 -38.21
CA VAL A 106 -40.51 -58.02 -37.04
C VAL A 106 -40.80 -57.20 -35.79
N VAL A 107 -40.20 -56.02 -35.69
CA VAL A 107 -40.45 -55.12 -34.56
C VAL A 107 -41.90 -54.66 -34.55
N PHE A 108 -42.45 -54.21 -35.68
CA PHE A 108 -43.87 -53.82 -35.76
C PHE A 108 -44.82 -54.99 -35.43
N ALA A 109 -44.44 -56.22 -35.75
CA ALA A 109 -45.22 -57.42 -35.43
C ALA A 109 -45.17 -57.81 -33.94
N ILE A 110 -44.05 -57.54 -33.25
CA ILE A 110 -43.83 -57.90 -31.84
C ILE A 110 -44.16 -56.75 -30.88
N LEU A 111 -43.58 -55.57 -31.10
CA LEU A 111 -43.83 -54.35 -30.36
C LEU A 111 -45.05 -53.65 -30.94
N LYS A 112 -46.23 -54.01 -30.44
CA LYS A 112 -47.45 -53.29 -30.78
C LYS A 112 -47.38 -51.84 -30.27
N LYS A 113 -48.02 -50.92 -31.01
CA LYS A 113 -48.01 -49.46 -30.73
C LYS A 113 -48.58 -49.05 -29.38
N ASP A 114 -49.30 -49.94 -28.69
CA ASP A 114 -49.90 -49.73 -27.36
C ASP A 114 -48.92 -50.00 -26.21
N ILE A 115 -47.74 -50.56 -26.47
CA ILE A 115 -46.64 -50.62 -25.50
C ILE A 115 -45.99 -49.24 -25.43
N VAL A 116 -46.71 -48.22 -24.97
CA VAL A 116 -46.18 -46.85 -24.85
C VAL A 116 -45.80 -46.57 -23.40
N GLY A 117 -44.55 -46.15 -23.18
CA GLY A 117 -44.15 -45.47 -21.96
C GLY A 117 -42.90 -46.00 -21.29
N ASP A 118 -42.90 -45.86 -19.97
CA ASP A 118 -41.73 -45.87 -19.09
C ASP A 118 -41.06 -47.26 -18.97
N ASP A 119 -41.79 -48.34 -19.30
CA ASP A 119 -41.36 -49.73 -19.14
C ASP A 119 -41.07 -50.47 -20.47
N VAL A 120 -41.01 -49.79 -21.61
CA VAL A 120 -40.78 -50.44 -22.93
C VAL A 120 -39.55 -51.34 -22.90
N LEU A 121 -38.43 -50.86 -22.33
CA LEU A 121 -37.18 -51.62 -22.22
C LEU A 121 -37.24 -52.77 -21.21
N ALA A 122 -38.24 -52.77 -20.31
CA ALA A 122 -38.49 -53.83 -19.34
C ALA A 122 -39.52 -54.85 -19.82
N SER A 123 -40.17 -54.62 -20.97
CA SER A 123 -41.25 -55.48 -21.44
C SER A 123 -40.74 -56.87 -21.89
N PRO A 124 -41.53 -57.93 -21.68
CA PRO A 124 -41.25 -59.25 -22.24
C PRO A 124 -41.08 -59.22 -23.77
N GLU A 125 -41.88 -58.40 -24.46
CA GLU A 125 -41.85 -58.19 -25.90
C GLU A 125 -40.51 -57.59 -26.34
N PHE A 126 -39.96 -56.62 -25.59
CA PHE A 126 -38.63 -56.07 -25.86
C PHE A 126 -37.51 -57.09 -25.61
N THR A 127 -37.67 -57.98 -24.62
CA THR A 127 -36.70 -59.07 -24.36
C THR A 127 -36.63 -60.05 -25.54
N ILE A 128 -37.79 -60.42 -26.08
CA ILE A 128 -37.90 -61.25 -27.29
C ILE A 128 -37.22 -60.54 -28.47
N LEU A 129 -37.57 -59.27 -28.68
CA LEU A 129 -37.02 -58.47 -29.76
C LEU A 129 -35.49 -58.37 -29.67
N ARG A 130 -34.94 -58.08 -28.49
CA ARG A 130 -33.48 -57.98 -28.30
C ARG A 130 -32.80 -59.30 -28.65
N THR A 131 -33.38 -60.43 -28.23
CA THR A 131 -32.83 -61.76 -28.54
C THR A 131 -32.86 -62.05 -30.04
N TYR A 132 -33.93 -61.64 -30.72
CA TYR A 132 -34.02 -61.71 -32.18
C TYR A 132 -32.95 -60.83 -32.85
N LEU A 133 -32.82 -59.57 -32.44
CA LEU A 133 -31.83 -58.63 -32.98
C LEU A 133 -30.41 -59.14 -32.78
N ASP A 134 -30.08 -59.71 -31.62
CA ASP A 134 -28.77 -60.32 -31.35
C ASP A 134 -28.47 -61.45 -32.35
N ARG A 135 -29.44 -62.31 -32.66
CA ARG A 135 -29.28 -63.39 -33.65
C ARG A 135 -29.22 -62.86 -35.08
N PHE A 136 -30.05 -61.88 -35.41
CA PHE A 136 -30.04 -61.23 -36.73
C PHE A 136 -28.69 -60.57 -36.99
N ASN A 137 -28.20 -59.75 -36.05
CA ASN A 137 -26.93 -59.04 -36.12
C ASN A 137 -25.72 -59.98 -36.14
N LYS A 138 -25.84 -61.17 -35.52
CA LYS A 138 -24.83 -62.23 -35.61
C LYS A 138 -24.82 -62.90 -36.99
N LYS A 139 -26.00 -63.12 -37.59
CA LYS A 139 -26.15 -63.76 -38.91
C LYS A 139 -25.79 -62.79 -40.05
N TYR A 140 -26.09 -61.51 -39.90
CA TYR A 140 -25.82 -60.47 -40.90
C TYR A 140 -25.00 -59.31 -40.33
N PRO A 141 -23.69 -59.50 -40.07
CA PRO A 141 -22.84 -58.48 -39.47
C PRO A 141 -22.76 -57.16 -40.25
N ASP A 142 -22.89 -57.21 -41.58
CA ASP A 142 -22.82 -56.03 -42.46
C ASP A 142 -24.15 -55.25 -42.53
N LYS A 143 -25.24 -55.86 -42.04
CA LYS A 143 -26.58 -55.25 -42.00
C LYS A 143 -27.06 -55.05 -40.56
N LYS A 144 -26.12 -54.90 -39.63
CA LYS A 144 -26.43 -54.75 -38.20
C LYS A 144 -27.42 -53.61 -37.97
N VAL A 145 -28.45 -53.90 -37.20
CA VAL A 145 -29.48 -52.94 -36.81
C VAL A 145 -29.35 -52.70 -35.30
N SER A 146 -29.37 -51.43 -34.88
CA SER A 146 -29.25 -51.07 -33.48
C SER A 146 -30.61 -50.97 -32.81
N VAL A 147 -30.65 -51.22 -31.50
CA VAL A 147 -31.86 -51.06 -30.69
C VAL A 147 -32.40 -49.62 -30.79
N LEU A 148 -31.52 -48.61 -30.84
CA LEU A 148 -31.92 -47.22 -31.00
C LEU A 148 -32.67 -46.99 -32.32
N SER A 149 -32.13 -47.47 -33.45
CA SER A 149 -32.75 -47.29 -34.77
C SER A 149 -34.16 -47.90 -34.85
N VAL A 150 -34.32 -49.06 -34.23
CA VAL A 150 -35.58 -49.81 -34.15
C VAL A 150 -36.62 -49.07 -33.31
N ILE A 151 -36.22 -48.58 -32.13
CA ILE A 151 -37.10 -47.77 -31.28
C ILE A 151 -37.49 -46.47 -32.01
N GLN A 152 -36.54 -45.77 -32.64
CA GLN A 152 -36.83 -44.55 -33.39
C GLN A 152 -37.83 -44.74 -34.55
N ALA A 153 -37.75 -45.88 -35.25
CA ALA A 153 -38.69 -46.21 -36.34
C ALA A 153 -40.14 -46.41 -35.84
N ASN A 154 -40.32 -46.81 -34.57
CA ASN A 154 -41.62 -47.12 -33.97
C ASN A 154 -42.20 -45.97 -33.13
N TYR A 155 -41.35 -45.16 -32.49
CA TYR A 155 -41.73 -44.01 -31.66
C TYR A 155 -41.32 -42.73 -32.40
N ALA A 156 -42.23 -42.25 -33.26
CA ALA A 156 -41.99 -41.34 -34.38
C ALA A 156 -41.30 -39.99 -34.06
N THR A 157 -41.05 -39.63 -32.80
CA THR A 157 -40.33 -38.41 -32.42
C THR A 157 -39.08 -38.68 -31.57
N TYR A 158 -38.03 -37.86 -31.77
CA TYR A 158 -36.84 -37.86 -30.91
C TYR A 158 -37.20 -37.63 -29.43
N SER A 159 -38.25 -36.85 -29.14
CA SER A 159 -38.74 -36.63 -27.78
C SER A 159 -39.27 -37.90 -27.11
N GLU A 160 -40.01 -38.74 -27.84
CA GLU A 160 -40.52 -40.01 -27.30
C GLU A 160 -39.38 -41.01 -27.07
N THR A 161 -38.44 -41.10 -28.02
CA THR A 161 -37.25 -41.94 -27.88
C THR A 161 -36.41 -41.51 -26.66
N LEU A 162 -36.20 -40.20 -26.47
CA LEU A 162 -35.48 -39.69 -25.32
C LEU A 162 -36.21 -39.94 -24.01
N LYS A 163 -37.54 -39.84 -23.98
CA LYS A 163 -38.31 -40.16 -22.79
C LYS A 163 -38.09 -41.61 -22.36
N VAL A 164 -38.04 -42.56 -23.29
CA VAL A 164 -37.72 -43.98 -23.00
C VAL A 164 -36.32 -44.11 -22.39
N ILE A 165 -35.32 -43.44 -22.97
CA ILE A 165 -33.93 -43.45 -22.46
C ILE A 165 -33.85 -42.83 -21.06
N GLU A 166 -34.38 -41.61 -20.87
CA GLU A 166 -34.34 -40.88 -19.60
C GLU A 166 -35.05 -41.66 -18.49
N THR A 167 -36.18 -42.28 -18.80
CA THR A 167 -36.95 -43.05 -17.82
C THR A 167 -36.22 -44.32 -17.40
N ALA A 168 -35.63 -45.04 -18.37
CA ALA A 168 -34.84 -46.23 -18.08
C ALA A 168 -33.52 -45.93 -17.33
N LEU A 169 -32.93 -44.74 -17.54
CA LEU A 169 -31.80 -44.26 -16.73
C LEU A 169 -32.25 -43.87 -15.31
N ALA A 170 -33.47 -43.36 -15.14
CA ALA A 170 -34.02 -42.97 -13.85
C ALA A 170 -34.51 -44.14 -13.00
N SER A 171 -34.97 -45.25 -13.61
CA SER A 171 -35.53 -46.41 -12.91
C SER A 171 -34.50 -47.20 -12.08
N LYS A 172 -33.19 -46.99 -12.32
CA LYS A 172 -32.07 -47.69 -11.67
C LYS A 172 -32.13 -49.23 -11.77
N ASN A 173 -32.93 -49.78 -12.68
CA ASN A 173 -32.88 -51.21 -12.99
C ASN A 173 -31.61 -51.47 -13.83
N PRO A 174 -30.62 -52.26 -13.34
CA PRO A 174 -29.33 -52.42 -14.02
C PRO A 174 -29.43 -52.93 -15.45
N ALA A 175 -30.45 -53.74 -15.76
CA ALA A 175 -30.66 -54.28 -17.11
C ALA A 175 -31.12 -53.19 -18.09
N THR A 176 -32.13 -52.41 -17.73
CA THR A 176 -32.65 -51.33 -18.57
C THR A 176 -31.69 -50.14 -18.62
N GLU A 177 -30.99 -49.85 -17.52
CA GLU A 177 -29.98 -48.79 -17.45
C GLU A 177 -28.83 -49.04 -18.44
N LYS A 178 -28.34 -50.29 -18.53
CA LYS A 178 -27.28 -50.64 -19.49
C LYS A 178 -27.72 -50.41 -20.93
N ILE A 179 -28.96 -50.80 -21.26
CA ILE A 179 -29.54 -50.62 -22.59
C ILE A 179 -29.72 -49.12 -22.88
N ALA A 180 -30.25 -48.35 -21.93
CA ALA A 180 -30.47 -46.93 -22.08
C ALA A 180 -29.16 -46.16 -22.27
N LYS A 181 -28.09 -46.52 -21.54
CA LYS A 181 -26.74 -45.96 -21.74
C LYS A 181 -26.20 -46.24 -23.13
N GLN A 182 -26.38 -47.47 -23.64
CA GLN A 182 -25.98 -47.81 -24.99
C GLN A 182 -26.76 -46.97 -26.03
N MET A 183 -28.08 -46.85 -25.86
CA MET A 183 -28.93 -46.02 -26.74
C MET A 183 -28.56 -44.53 -26.68
N GLU A 184 -28.25 -43.98 -25.50
CA GLU A 184 -27.78 -42.58 -25.34
C GLU A 184 -26.46 -42.38 -26.11
N SER A 185 -25.49 -43.29 -25.97
CA SER A 185 -24.22 -43.24 -26.71
C SER A 185 -24.41 -43.31 -28.22
N GLU A 186 -25.19 -44.28 -28.72
CA GLU A 186 -25.49 -44.41 -30.16
C GLU A 186 -26.15 -43.15 -30.72
N LEU A 187 -27.05 -42.53 -29.94
CA LEU A 187 -27.73 -41.29 -30.32
C LEU A 187 -26.74 -40.12 -30.42
N PHE A 188 -25.84 -40.00 -29.44
CA PHE A 188 -24.82 -38.95 -29.43
C PHE A 188 -23.81 -39.15 -30.56
N GLU A 189 -23.35 -40.36 -30.83
CA GLU A 189 -22.48 -40.66 -31.97
C GLU A 189 -23.15 -40.28 -33.31
N PHE A 190 -24.42 -40.64 -33.48
CA PHE A 190 -25.19 -40.23 -34.65
C PHE A 190 -25.27 -38.70 -34.77
N TRP A 191 -25.63 -37.99 -33.71
CA TRP A 191 -25.69 -36.53 -33.73
C TRP A 191 -24.33 -35.89 -33.98
N LEU A 192 -23.25 -36.38 -33.36
CA LEU A 192 -21.89 -35.89 -33.57
C LEU A 192 -21.45 -36.01 -35.03
N SER A 193 -21.93 -37.03 -35.74
CA SER A 193 -21.60 -37.23 -37.16
C SER A 193 -22.27 -36.21 -38.11
N LYS A 194 -23.33 -35.51 -37.67
CA LYS A 194 -24.19 -34.71 -38.58
C LYS A 194 -24.54 -33.32 -38.10
N TYR A 195 -24.60 -33.08 -36.80
CA TYR A 195 -25.25 -31.90 -36.25
C TYR A 195 -24.33 -31.16 -35.27
N ALA A 196 -24.51 -29.84 -35.23
CA ALA A 196 -23.95 -28.99 -34.18
C ALA A 196 -24.97 -28.83 -33.03
N PRO A 197 -24.54 -28.38 -31.83
CA PRO A 197 -25.43 -28.24 -30.67
C PRO A 197 -26.68 -27.39 -30.91
N ASP A 198 -26.62 -26.34 -31.72
CA ASP A 198 -27.78 -25.50 -32.04
C ASP A 198 -28.83 -26.25 -32.88
N ARG A 199 -28.39 -27.13 -33.79
CA ARG A 199 -29.29 -27.98 -34.58
C ARG A 199 -29.94 -29.04 -33.70
N VAL A 200 -29.18 -29.69 -32.81
CA VAL A 200 -29.73 -30.67 -31.86
C VAL A 200 -30.74 -30.00 -30.93
N PHE A 201 -30.49 -28.78 -30.45
CA PHE A 201 -31.44 -28.02 -29.64
C PHE A 201 -32.80 -27.85 -30.33
N ARG A 202 -32.81 -27.63 -31.65
CA ARG A 202 -34.02 -27.55 -32.47
C ARG A 202 -34.67 -28.91 -32.71
N ILE A 203 -33.88 -29.96 -32.96
CA ILE A 203 -34.37 -31.35 -33.11
C ILE A 203 -35.13 -31.78 -31.85
N LEU A 204 -34.63 -31.41 -30.67
CA LEU A 204 -35.25 -31.66 -29.38
C LEU A 204 -36.43 -30.73 -29.06
N LYS A 205 -36.79 -29.82 -29.97
CA LYS A 205 -37.87 -28.84 -29.83
C LYS A 205 -37.76 -27.97 -28.56
N LEU A 206 -36.56 -27.81 -27.99
CA LEU A 206 -36.36 -27.04 -26.75
C LEU A 206 -36.71 -25.55 -26.93
N HIS A 207 -36.50 -25.00 -28.13
CA HIS A 207 -36.89 -23.64 -28.51
C HIS A 207 -38.41 -23.37 -28.57
N GLN A 208 -39.23 -24.43 -28.59
CA GLN A 208 -40.70 -24.36 -28.68
C GLN A 208 -41.37 -25.09 -27.50
N SER A 209 -40.60 -25.41 -26.45
CA SER A 209 -41.11 -26.12 -25.27
C SER A 209 -42.17 -25.27 -24.55
N GLN A 210 -43.31 -25.89 -24.22
CA GLN A 210 -44.32 -25.26 -23.35
C GLN A 210 -43.85 -25.21 -21.89
N ALA A 211 -43.05 -26.19 -21.46
CA ALA A 211 -42.43 -26.17 -20.14
C ALA A 211 -41.32 -25.10 -20.10
N PRO A 212 -41.14 -24.36 -18.98
CA PRO A 212 -40.04 -23.43 -18.82
C PRO A 212 -38.70 -24.10 -19.13
N LEU A 213 -37.88 -23.48 -19.97
CA LEU A 213 -36.71 -24.13 -20.55
C LEU A 213 -35.75 -24.71 -19.49
N LEU A 214 -35.43 -23.92 -18.46
CA LEU A 214 -34.54 -24.35 -17.37
C LEU A 214 -35.17 -25.40 -16.43
N GLU A 215 -36.44 -25.74 -16.60
CA GLU A 215 -37.17 -26.77 -15.84
C GLU A 215 -37.37 -28.04 -16.67
N ASN A 216 -37.22 -27.97 -17.99
CA ASN A 216 -37.35 -29.09 -18.90
C ASN A 216 -36.20 -30.11 -18.73
N SER A 217 -36.51 -31.39 -18.48
CA SER A 217 -35.52 -32.45 -18.26
C SER A 217 -34.67 -32.74 -19.50
N ILE A 218 -35.23 -32.60 -20.70
CA ILE A 218 -34.58 -32.85 -21.99
C ILE A 218 -33.35 -31.94 -22.19
N LEU A 219 -33.37 -30.76 -21.56
CA LEU A 219 -32.24 -29.84 -21.59
C LEU A 219 -30.97 -30.49 -21.01
N ASN A 220 -31.08 -31.39 -20.03
CA ASN A 220 -29.93 -32.08 -19.45
C ASN A 220 -29.23 -32.97 -20.49
N THR A 221 -30.02 -33.68 -21.31
CA THR A 221 -29.51 -34.52 -22.39
C THR A 221 -28.82 -33.67 -23.45
N TRP A 222 -29.39 -32.50 -23.78
CA TRP A 222 -28.75 -31.54 -24.67
C TRP A 222 -27.41 -31.00 -24.11
N VAL A 223 -27.35 -30.67 -22.81
CA VAL A 223 -26.10 -30.22 -22.16
C VAL A 223 -25.03 -31.30 -22.19
N LYS A 224 -25.38 -32.57 -21.90
CA LYS A 224 -24.43 -33.69 -22.03
C LYS A 224 -23.88 -33.80 -23.47
N TYR A 225 -24.75 -33.67 -24.46
CA TYR A 225 -24.34 -33.70 -25.86
C TYR A 225 -23.42 -32.52 -26.23
N LEU A 226 -23.72 -31.31 -25.73
CA LEU A 226 -22.87 -30.14 -25.90
C LEU A 226 -21.46 -30.38 -25.34
N ASP A 227 -21.37 -30.98 -24.15
CA ASP A 227 -20.09 -31.31 -23.52
C ASP A 227 -19.28 -32.29 -24.37
N GLU A 228 -19.91 -33.36 -24.87
CA GLU A 228 -19.26 -34.34 -25.73
C GLU A 228 -18.85 -33.76 -27.09
N PHE A 229 -19.70 -32.93 -27.69
CA PHE A 229 -19.41 -32.20 -28.92
C PHE A 229 -18.18 -31.30 -28.76
N ASN A 230 -18.14 -30.50 -27.68
CA ASN A 230 -17.04 -29.59 -27.41
C ASN A 230 -15.72 -30.32 -27.10
N SER A 231 -15.81 -31.49 -26.45
CA SER A 231 -14.66 -32.36 -26.17
C SER A 231 -14.08 -32.96 -27.46
N LYS A 232 -14.94 -33.49 -28.35
CA LYS A 232 -14.53 -34.09 -29.62
C LYS A 232 -14.19 -33.06 -30.71
N ASN A 233 -14.63 -31.81 -30.58
CA ASN A 233 -14.41 -30.75 -31.56
C ASN A 233 -13.84 -29.46 -30.93
N PRO A 234 -12.58 -29.45 -30.44
CA PRO A 234 -12.00 -28.30 -29.75
C PRO A 234 -12.04 -26.98 -30.53
N ASN A 235 -11.92 -27.02 -31.86
CA ASN A 235 -11.91 -25.84 -32.73
C ASN A 235 -13.30 -25.31 -33.09
N LYS A 236 -14.38 -26.00 -32.68
CA LYS A 236 -15.77 -25.63 -32.97
C LYS A 236 -16.60 -25.46 -31.69
N GLN A 237 -15.93 -25.31 -30.55
CA GLN A 237 -16.59 -25.22 -29.26
C GLN A 237 -17.64 -24.10 -29.24
N THR A 238 -18.78 -24.39 -28.63
CA THR A 238 -19.87 -23.43 -28.38
C THR A 238 -20.34 -23.59 -26.95
N THR A 239 -21.24 -22.73 -26.49
CA THR A 239 -21.76 -22.77 -25.11
C THR A 239 -23.28 -22.85 -25.11
N MET A 240 -23.83 -23.19 -23.95
CA MET A 240 -25.27 -23.10 -23.71
C MET A 240 -25.78 -21.71 -24.03
N LEU A 241 -25.15 -20.69 -23.46
CA LEU A 241 -25.52 -19.29 -23.63
C LEU A 241 -25.48 -18.84 -25.10
N GLU A 242 -24.45 -19.22 -25.85
CA GLU A 242 -24.36 -18.92 -27.28
C GLU A 242 -25.50 -19.55 -28.08
N THR A 243 -25.83 -20.80 -27.76
CA THR A 243 -26.96 -21.48 -28.41
C THR A 243 -28.26 -20.77 -28.07
N LEU A 244 -28.53 -20.51 -26.79
CA LEU A 244 -29.76 -19.84 -26.36
C LEU A 244 -29.88 -18.43 -26.97
N ARG A 245 -28.79 -17.67 -27.03
CA ARG A 245 -28.74 -16.36 -27.68
C ARG A 245 -29.14 -16.45 -29.16
N LYS A 246 -28.59 -17.42 -29.90
CA LYS A 246 -28.93 -17.64 -31.31
C LYS A 246 -30.39 -18.06 -31.52
N GLN A 247 -30.99 -18.77 -30.54
CA GLN A 247 -32.37 -19.26 -30.66
C GLN A 247 -33.42 -18.24 -30.23
N PHE A 248 -33.15 -17.46 -29.18
CA PHE A 248 -34.15 -16.61 -28.54
C PHE A 248 -33.84 -15.11 -28.64
N GLY A 249 -32.60 -14.73 -28.99
CA GLY A 249 -32.13 -13.34 -28.95
C GLY A 249 -31.81 -12.85 -27.52
N ASP A 250 -31.08 -11.74 -27.42
CA ASP A 250 -30.57 -11.24 -26.13
C ASP A 250 -31.66 -10.75 -25.16
N GLU A 251 -32.79 -10.27 -25.67
CA GLU A 251 -33.88 -9.77 -24.82
C GLU A 251 -34.58 -10.93 -24.11
N GLU A 252 -35.07 -11.91 -24.86
CA GLU A 252 -35.78 -13.05 -24.30
C GLU A 252 -34.86 -13.94 -23.46
N LEU A 253 -33.58 -14.05 -23.85
CA LEU A 253 -32.56 -14.73 -23.06
C LEU A 253 -32.44 -14.18 -21.63
N THR A 254 -32.55 -12.86 -21.45
CA THR A 254 -32.48 -12.28 -20.09
C THR A 254 -33.68 -12.65 -19.22
N LYS A 255 -34.86 -12.90 -19.82
CA LYS A 255 -36.04 -13.37 -19.10
C LYS A 255 -35.90 -14.86 -18.73
N ILE A 256 -35.46 -15.68 -19.69
CA ILE A 256 -35.24 -17.13 -19.50
C ILE A 256 -34.20 -17.38 -18.39
N LEU A 257 -33.12 -16.60 -18.35
CA LEU A 257 -31.99 -16.85 -17.47
C LEU A 257 -32.07 -16.15 -16.12
N LYS A 258 -33.11 -15.35 -15.84
CA LYS A 258 -33.24 -14.48 -14.65
C LYS A 258 -32.81 -15.13 -13.31
N SER A 259 -32.96 -16.44 -13.17
CA SER A 259 -32.49 -17.24 -12.04
C SER A 259 -31.05 -17.74 -12.25
N VAL A 260 -30.09 -17.00 -11.71
CA VAL A 260 -28.65 -17.29 -11.80
C VAL A 260 -28.27 -18.64 -11.17
N ASP A 261 -28.96 -19.03 -10.10
CA ASP A 261 -28.88 -20.32 -9.40
C ASP A 261 -29.26 -21.50 -10.31
N LYS A 262 -30.45 -21.45 -10.94
CA LYS A 262 -30.90 -22.51 -11.85
C LYS A 262 -29.92 -22.70 -13.01
N VAL A 263 -29.36 -21.62 -13.56
CA VAL A 263 -28.34 -21.72 -14.63
C VAL A 263 -27.07 -22.39 -14.11
N PHE A 264 -26.60 -22.04 -12.90
CA PHE A 264 -25.41 -22.65 -12.30
C PHE A 264 -25.58 -24.16 -12.08
N VAL A 265 -26.75 -24.58 -11.58
CA VAL A 265 -27.12 -25.99 -11.39
C VAL A 265 -27.17 -26.73 -12.72
N ARG A 266 -27.83 -26.17 -13.73
CA ARG A 266 -28.00 -26.82 -15.05
C ARG A 266 -26.69 -26.99 -15.80
N LEU A 267 -25.75 -26.07 -15.63
CA LEU A 267 -24.40 -26.18 -16.16
C LEU A 267 -23.50 -27.12 -15.33
N LYS A 268 -24.05 -27.77 -14.29
CA LYS A 268 -23.35 -28.70 -13.40
C LYS A 268 -22.08 -28.09 -12.80
N LEU A 269 -22.15 -26.82 -12.44
CA LEU A 269 -21.00 -26.07 -11.90
C LEU A 269 -20.78 -26.30 -10.40
N GLN A 270 -21.52 -27.22 -9.78
CA GLN A 270 -21.52 -27.50 -8.33
C GLN A 270 -20.38 -28.45 -7.92
N THR A 271 -19.18 -28.27 -8.48
CA THR A 271 -18.02 -29.12 -8.14
C THR A 271 -17.42 -28.74 -6.80
N THR A 272 -16.91 -29.70 -6.04
CA THR A 272 -16.20 -29.44 -4.78
C THR A 272 -14.78 -28.91 -4.99
N ASN A 273 -14.23 -29.01 -6.20
CA ASN A 273 -12.88 -28.58 -6.53
C ASN A 273 -12.89 -27.27 -7.35
N GLY A 274 -12.40 -26.19 -6.74
CA GLY A 274 -12.32 -24.87 -7.37
C GLY A 274 -11.40 -24.79 -8.60
N ASP A 275 -10.36 -25.62 -8.67
CA ASP A 275 -9.45 -25.63 -9.83
C ASP A 275 -10.14 -26.23 -11.06
N GLN A 276 -10.92 -27.31 -10.86
CA GLN A 276 -11.77 -27.89 -11.90
C GLN A 276 -12.86 -26.92 -12.37
N LEU A 277 -13.37 -26.08 -11.46
CA LEU A 277 -14.35 -25.05 -11.82
C LEU A 277 -13.76 -24.01 -12.78
N LEU A 278 -12.50 -23.60 -12.57
CA LEU A 278 -11.80 -22.65 -13.45
C LEU A 278 -11.36 -23.24 -14.79
N GLU A 279 -11.32 -24.55 -14.91
CA GLU A 279 -11.07 -25.25 -16.18
C GLU A 279 -12.36 -25.51 -16.96
N ASN A 280 -13.51 -25.42 -16.29
CA ASN A 280 -14.80 -25.60 -16.93
C ASN A 280 -15.18 -24.36 -17.76
N PRO A 281 -15.28 -24.46 -19.10
CA PRO A 281 -15.63 -23.32 -19.96
C PRO A 281 -17.03 -22.76 -19.67
N HIS A 282 -17.94 -23.58 -19.14
CA HIS A 282 -19.28 -23.12 -18.74
C HIS A 282 -19.23 -22.21 -17.52
N PHE A 283 -18.27 -22.39 -16.61
CA PHE A 283 -18.11 -21.48 -15.47
C PHE A 283 -17.70 -20.08 -15.93
N ILE A 284 -16.72 -20.00 -16.83
CA ILE A 284 -16.29 -18.71 -17.41
C ILE A 284 -17.46 -18.03 -18.11
N THR A 285 -18.22 -18.78 -18.89
CA THR A 285 -19.40 -18.26 -19.59
C THR A 285 -20.47 -17.80 -18.59
N TRP A 286 -20.69 -18.53 -17.51
CA TRP A 286 -21.60 -18.15 -16.42
C TRP A 286 -21.15 -16.85 -15.72
N LEU A 287 -19.84 -16.65 -15.48
CA LEU A 287 -19.31 -15.41 -14.91
C LEU A 287 -19.64 -14.19 -15.78
N TYR A 288 -19.46 -14.30 -17.10
CA TYR A 288 -19.81 -13.23 -18.05
C TYR A 288 -21.32 -13.01 -18.14
N TYR A 289 -22.10 -14.08 -18.10
CA TYR A 289 -23.56 -14.02 -18.08
C TYR A 289 -24.08 -13.20 -16.88
N VAL A 290 -23.63 -13.53 -15.66
CA VAL A 290 -24.06 -12.80 -14.46
C VAL A 290 -23.62 -11.34 -14.53
N LYS A 291 -22.40 -11.05 -15.02
CA LYS A 291 -21.94 -9.66 -15.23
C LYS A 291 -22.88 -8.88 -16.14
N ALA A 292 -23.29 -9.48 -17.27
CA ALA A 292 -24.24 -8.86 -18.19
C ALA A 292 -25.63 -8.66 -17.56
N LEU A 293 -26.12 -9.64 -16.78
CA LEU A 293 -27.39 -9.54 -16.06
C LEU A 293 -27.36 -8.42 -15.02
N ASN A 294 -26.27 -8.30 -14.26
CA ASN A 294 -26.10 -7.26 -13.24
C ASN A 294 -26.11 -5.85 -13.86
N ALA A 295 -25.52 -5.68 -15.04
CA ALA A 295 -25.52 -4.41 -15.76
C ALA A 295 -26.94 -3.97 -16.20
N LYS A 296 -27.79 -4.91 -16.63
CA LYS A 296 -29.17 -4.62 -17.06
C LYS A 296 -30.15 -4.40 -15.91
N THR A 297 -29.92 -4.99 -14.74
CA THR A 297 -30.90 -5.04 -13.63
C THR A 297 -30.72 -3.95 -12.56
N ARG A 298 -29.93 -2.88 -12.81
CA ARG A 298 -29.63 -1.81 -11.82
C ARG A 298 -29.29 -2.36 -10.42
N GLY A 299 -28.46 -3.39 -10.35
CA GLY A 299 -28.00 -3.96 -9.07
C GLY A 299 -29.01 -4.81 -8.29
N LYS A 300 -30.19 -5.13 -8.87
CA LYS A 300 -31.19 -6.03 -8.22
C LYS A 300 -30.98 -7.52 -8.51
N SER A 301 -29.80 -7.94 -8.97
CA SER A 301 -29.38 -9.34 -8.94
C SER A 301 -28.38 -9.51 -7.79
N ARG A 302 -28.93 -9.47 -6.56
CA ARG A 302 -28.21 -9.61 -5.27
C ARG A 302 -27.62 -11.01 -5.03
N SER A 303 -27.84 -12.00 -5.91
CA SER A 303 -27.71 -13.41 -5.53
C SER A 303 -26.49 -14.16 -6.05
N ALA A 304 -25.63 -13.61 -6.92
CA ALA A 304 -24.62 -14.45 -7.57
C ALA A 304 -23.47 -14.90 -6.65
N ILE A 305 -22.94 -14.01 -5.81
CA ILE A 305 -21.97 -14.40 -4.78
C ILE A 305 -22.66 -15.24 -3.69
N SER A 306 -23.89 -14.88 -3.27
CA SER A 306 -24.60 -15.67 -2.26
C SER A 306 -24.83 -17.12 -2.71
N ASN A 307 -25.20 -17.31 -3.98
CA ASN A 307 -25.37 -18.63 -4.57
C ASN A 307 -24.05 -19.41 -4.59
N LEU A 308 -22.93 -18.77 -4.96
CA LEU A 308 -21.62 -19.43 -4.88
C LEU A 308 -21.26 -19.80 -3.43
N THR A 309 -21.66 -19.00 -2.44
CA THR A 309 -21.43 -19.34 -1.03
C THR A 309 -22.30 -20.48 -0.49
N GLU A 310 -23.34 -20.92 -1.22
CA GLU A 310 -24.07 -22.16 -0.90
C GLU A 310 -23.25 -23.42 -1.22
N TYR A 311 -22.36 -23.34 -2.21
CA TYR A 311 -21.56 -24.47 -2.69
C TYR A 311 -20.08 -24.40 -2.27
N TYR A 312 -19.54 -23.18 -2.08
CA TYR A 312 -18.15 -22.93 -1.77
C TYR A 312 -18.00 -22.16 -0.45
N SER A 313 -17.04 -22.59 0.38
CA SER A 313 -16.65 -21.81 1.55
C SER A 313 -16.07 -20.45 1.14
N HIS A 314 -16.10 -19.48 2.06
CA HIS A 314 -15.55 -18.14 1.82
C HIS A 314 -14.08 -18.18 1.35
N ASP A 315 -13.25 -19.02 1.97
CA ASP A 315 -11.85 -19.22 1.57
C ASP A 315 -11.71 -19.95 0.22
N GLY A 316 -12.57 -20.93 -0.06
CA GLY A 316 -12.59 -21.63 -1.33
C GLY A 316 -12.89 -20.69 -2.49
N LEU A 317 -13.94 -19.87 -2.34
CA LEU A 317 -14.33 -18.88 -3.34
C LEU A 317 -13.26 -17.80 -3.54
N ALA A 318 -12.65 -17.30 -2.45
CA ALA A 318 -11.55 -16.35 -2.55
C ALA A 318 -10.34 -16.95 -3.31
N ARG A 319 -9.98 -18.22 -3.06
CA ARG A 319 -8.91 -18.91 -3.81
C ARG A 319 -9.24 -19.04 -5.29
N ILE A 320 -10.48 -19.36 -5.64
CA ILE A 320 -10.94 -19.43 -7.04
C ILE A 320 -10.71 -18.08 -7.73
N PHE A 321 -11.07 -16.96 -7.10
CA PHE A 321 -10.83 -15.65 -7.70
C PHE A 321 -9.35 -15.27 -7.77
N GLU A 322 -8.54 -15.59 -6.76
CA GLU A 322 -7.09 -15.36 -6.83
C GLU A 322 -6.40 -16.21 -7.91
N ALA A 323 -6.84 -17.46 -8.11
CA ALA A 323 -6.36 -18.30 -9.19
C ALA A 323 -6.82 -17.78 -10.57
N ALA A 324 -8.08 -17.35 -10.69
CA ALA A 324 -8.62 -16.77 -11.92
C ALA A 324 -7.87 -15.49 -12.34
N LYS A 325 -7.45 -14.65 -11.39
CA LYS A 325 -6.64 -13.46 -11.67
C LYS A 325 -5.28 -13.74 -12.28
N LYS A 326 -4.77 -14.97 -12.16
CA LYS A 326 -3.49 -15.39 -12.74
C LYS A 326 -3.64 -15.98 -14.14
N LYS A 327 -4.88 -16.20 -14.62
CA LYS A 327 -5.14 -16.75 -15.96
C LYS A 327 -5.30 -15.62 -17.00
N PRO A 328 -4.57 -15.66 -18.12
CA PRO A 328 -4.70 -14.71 -19.21
C PRO A 328 -6.15 -14.52 -19.68
N GLY A 329 -6.63 -13.27 -19.70
CA GLY A 329 -7.97 -12.91 -20.15
C GLY A 329 -9.06 -12.98 -19.08
N LEU A 330 -8.75 -13.45 -17.87
CA LEU A 330 -9.68 -13.51 -16.73
C LEU A 330 -9.38 -12.51 -15.61
N GLU A 331 -8.31 -11.73 -15.70
CA GLU A 331 -7.79 -10.88 -14.64
C GLU A 331 -8.82 -9.82 -14.21
N ASN A 332 -9.42 -9.16 -15.21
CA ASN A 332 -10.39 -8.08 -14.99
C ASN A 332 -11.69 -8.62 -14.43
N ILE A 333 -12.23 -9.71 -15.01
CA ILE A 333 -13.48 -10.31 -14.52
C ILE A 333 -13.30 -10.88 -13.11
N ALA A 334 -12.20 -11.59 -12.85
CA ALA A 334 -11.92 -12.12 -11.51
C ALA A 334 -11.78 -11.00 -10.46
N SER A 335 -11.18 -9.86 -10.82
CA SER A 335 -11.09 -8.69 -9.96
C SER A 335 -12.45 -8.05 -9.68
N ASP A 336 -13.32 -7.92 -10.69
CA ASP A 336 -14.70 -7.45 -10.53
C ASP A 336 -15.50 -8.36 -9.59
N TRP A 337 -15.33 -9.67 -9.73
CA TRP A 337 -15.99 -10.66 -8.90
C TRP A 337 -15.47 -10.66 -7.47
N GLN A 338 -14.17 -10.51 -7.23
CA GLN A 338 -13.65 -10.34 -5.89
C GLN A 338 -14.15 -9.03 -5.25
N ARG A 339 -14.24 -7.93 -6.00
CA ARG A 339 -14.87 -6.69 -5.49
C ARG A 339 -16.34 -6.92 -5.13
N THR A 340 -17.05 -7.75 -5.89
CA THR A 340 -18.43 -8.13 -5.59
C THR A 340 -18.50 -9.03 -4.35
N GLN A 341 -17.53 -9.92 -4.14
CA GLN A 341 -17.37 -10.69 -2.91
C GLN A 341 -17.16 -9.77 -1.69
N PHE A 342 -16.34 -8.72 -1.80
CA PHE A 342 -16.14 -7.75 -0.73
C PHE A 342 -17.42 -6.99 -0.40
N ARG A 343 -18.16 -6.55 -1.43
CA ARG A 343 -19.47 -5.92 -1.23
C ARG A 343 -20.46 -6.84 -0.53
N TYR A 344 -20.50 -8.11 -0.92
CA TYR A 344 -21.35 -9.10 -0.28
C TYR A 344 -21.00 -9.30 1.21
N TRP A 345 -19.72 -9.43 1.56
CA TRP A 345 -19.31 -9.49 2.96
C TRP A 345 -19.69 -8.23 3.72
N LEU A 346 -19.56 -7.05 3.09
CA LEU A 346 -19.94 -5.77 3.69
C LEU A 346 -21.45 -5.67 3.93
N ASP A 347 -22.28 -6.08 2.96
CA ASP A 347 -23.75 -6.09 3.06
C ASP A 347 -24.24 -6.99 4.20
N LEU A 348 -23.52 -8.09 4.47
CA LEU A 348 -23.74 -8.97 5.62
C LEU A 348 -23.12 -8.45 6.93
N SER A 349 -22.58 -7.24 6.93
CA SER A 349 -21.90 -6.62 8.08
C SER A 349 -20.74 -7.45 8.63
N HIS A 350 -20.08 -8.24 7.78
CA HIS A 350 -18.93 -9.04 8.18
C HIS A 350 -17.70 -8.15 8.40
N LYS A 351 -17.28 -8.04 9.66
CA LYS A 351 -16.09 -7.28 10.04
C LYS A 351 -14.80 -7.95 9.53
N PRO A 352 -13.69 -7.20 9.41
CA PRO A 352 -12.42 -7.76 8.95
C PRO A 352 -11.90 -8.95 9.76
N ASP A 353 -12.18 -9.04 11.07
CA ASP A 353 -11.82 -10.19 11.90
C ASP A 353 -12.62 -11.45 11.55
N TYR A 354 -13.90 -11.28 11.20
CA TYR A 354 -14.74 -12.38 10.72
C TYR A 354 -14.23 -12.90 9.38
N VAL A 355 -13.91 -12.01 8.44
CA VAL A 355 -13.36 -12.39 7.14
C VAL A 355 -12.00 -13.06 7.31
N PHE A 356 -11.14 -12.57 8.20
CA PHE A 356 -9.86 -13.22 8.52
C PHE A 356 -10.03 -14.70 8.92
N ARG A 357 -10.97 -14.98 9.82
CA ARG A 357 -11.28 -16.35 10.25
C ARG A 357 -11.85 -17.20 9.10
N ASN A 358 -12.78 -16.65 8.32
CA ASN A 358 -13.43 -17.36 7.22
C ASN A 358 -12.57 -17.56 5.99
N LEU A 359 -11.48 -16.79 5.85
CA LEU A 359 -10.39 -17.05 4.90
C LEU A 359 -9.37 -18.09 5.41
N ARG A 360 -9.64 -18.71 6.57
CA ARG A 360 -8.78 -19.66 7.29
C ARG A 360 -7.41 -19.11 7.71
N LEU A 361 -7.24 -17.79 7.67
CA LEU A 361 -5.99 -17.13 8.10
C LEU A 361 -5.75 -17.27 9.60
N GLY A 362 -6.82 -17.38 10.41
CA GLY A 362 -6.72 -17.63 11.85
C GLY A 362 -6.04 -18.95 12.19
N TYR A 363 -6.24 -20.00 11.39
CA TYR A 363 -5.57 -21.28 11.60
C TYR A 363 -4.07 -21.16 11.33
N THR A 364 -3.69 -20.55 10.19
CA THR A 364 -2.27 -20.27 9.88
C THR A 364 -1.64 -19.37 10.94
N ALA A 365 -2.33 -18.31 11.36
CA ALA A 365 -1.87 -17.40 12.41
C ALA A 365 -1.67 -18.09 13.77
N MET A 366 -2.37 -19.18 14.06
CA MET A 366 -2.26 -19.88 15.34
C MET A 366 -1.21 -20.99 15.32
N TYR A 367 -1.10 -21.75 14.22
CA TYR A 367 -0.26 -22.95 14.14
C TYR A 367 1.00 -22.80 13.28
N ALA A 368 1.09 -21.77 12.44
CA ALA A 368 2.21 -21.50 11.54
C ALA A 368 2.42 -19.98 11.39
N LYS A 369 2.69 -19.32 12.52
CA LYS A 369 2.74 -17.85 12.65
C LYS A 369 3.63 -17.16 11.60
N ASP A 370 4.77 -17.77 11.29
CA ASP A 370 5.77 -17.32 10.31
C ASP A 370 5.28 -17.45 8.85
N LYS A 371 4.26 -18.27 8.61
CA LYS A 371 3.68 -18.52 7.28
C LYS A 371 2.45 -17.68 6.96
N LEU A 372 1.97 -16.84 7.89
CA LEU A 372 0.79 -16.00 7.64
C LEU A 372 1.00 -15.04 6.46
N LEU A 373 2.16 -14.39 6.37
CA LEU A 373 2.49 -13.45 5.29
C LEU A 373 2.62 -14.15 3.93
N GLU A 374 2.95 -15.44 3.93
CA GLU A 374 3.06 -16.29 2.74
C GLU A 374 1.70 -16.88 2.32
N HIS A 375 0.66 -16.76 3.15
CA HIS A 375 -0.63 -17.37 2.88
C HIS A 375 -1.31 -16.72 1.65
N PRO A 376 -1.81 -17.50 0.68
CA PRO A 376 -2.29 -16.98 -0.60
C PRO A 376 -3.46 -16.00 -0.50
N LEU A 377 -4.24 -16.08 0.57
CA LEU A 377 -5.38 -15.18 0.84
C LEU A 377 -5.08 -14.01 1.79
N PHE A 378 -3.83 -13.87 2.26
CA PHE A 378 -3.48 -12.80 3.19
C PHE A 378 -3.64 -11.42 2.55
N GLN A 379 -3.19 -11.27 1.29
CA GLN A 379 -3.39 -10.05 0.52
C GLN A 379 -4.88 -9.78 0.26
N THR A 380 -5.69 -10.81 0.01
CA THR A 380 -7.14 -10.67 -0.14
C THR A 380 -7.78 -10.07 1.11
N TRP A 381 -7.35 -10.50 2.31
CA TRP A 381 -7.80 -9.92 3.57
C TRP A 381 -7.35 -8.47 3.77
N ILE A 382 -6.10 -8.13 3.44
CA ILE A 382 -5.60 -6.74 3.47
C ILE A 382 -6.46 -5.85 2.57
N ASN A 383 -6.76 -6.31 1.34
CA ASN A 383 -7.58 -5.58 0.39
C ASN A 383 -9.03 -5.43 0.89
N TYR A 384 -9.57 -6.45 1.56
CA TYR A 384 -10.88 -6.34 2.19
C TYR A 384 -10.89 -5.34 3.35
N MET A 385 -9.86 -5.31 4.21
CA MET A 385 -9.72 -4.31 5.27
C MET A 385 -9.75 -2.89 4.71
N LYS A 386 -9.05 -2.66 3.59
CA LYS A 386 -9.06 -1.37 2.88
C LYS A 386 -10.46 -1.05 2.35
N TYR A 387 -11.09 -1.98 1.62
CA TYR A 387 -12.44 -1.81 1.10
C TYR A 387 -13.47 -1.53 2.21
N TYR A 388 -13.41 -2.26 3.32
CA TYR A 388 -14.28 -2.09 4.47
C TYR A 388 -14.14 -0.68 5.07
N ASN A 389 -12.92 -0.22 5.30
CA ASN A 389 -12.65 1.11 5.86
C ASN A 389 -13.04 2.26 4.94
N GLU A 390 -12.93 2.09 3.62
CA GLU A 390 -13.36 3.08 2.63
C GLU A 390 -14.90 3.21 2.55
N ASN A 391 -15.64 2.18 2.94
CA ASN A 391 -17.11 2.13 2.80
C ASN A 391 -17.86 2.17 4.16
N MET A 392 -17.16 2.18 5.29
CA MET A 392 -17.74 2.25 6.64
C MET A 392 -17.27 3.50 7.37
N GLU A 393 -18.01 4.60 7.23
CA GLU A 393 -17.64 5.91 7.80
C GLU A 393 -17.51 5.90 9.34
N ASN A 394 -18.33 5.10 10.03
CA ASN A 394 -18.46 5.15 11.50
C ASN A 394 -17.88 3.94 12.25
N GLN A 395 -17.32 2.94 11.54
CA GLN A 395 -16.76 1.73 12.16
C GLN A 395 -15.53 1.26 11.38
N GLN A 396 -14.38 1.88 11.61
CA GLN A 396 -13.12 1.44 10.98
C GLN A 396 -12.57 0.19 11.66
N GLY A 397 -12.22 -0.81 10.86
CA GLY A 397 -11.44 -1.98 11.28
C GLY A 397 -9.94 -1.67 11.29
N THR A 398 -9.23 -2.26 12.25
CA THR A 398 -7.77 -2.15 12.37
C THR A 398 -7.14 -3.54 12.24
N PHE A 399 -5.92 -3.61 11.71
CA PHE A 399 -5.17 -4.85 11.62
C PHE A 399 -4.86 -5.39 13.02
N LEU A 400 -4.51 -4.50 13.94
CA LEU A 400 -4.17 -4.84 15.32
C LEU A 400 -5.36 -5.40 16.11
N ALA A 401 -6.60 -4.95 15.85
CA ALA A 401 -7.78 -5.55 16.49
C ALA A 401 -7.99 -7.02 16.10
N THR A 402 -7.52 -7.41 14.91
CA THR A 402 -7.57 -8.81 14.46
C THR A 402 -6.35 -9.60 14.92
N LEU A 403 -5.14 -9.08 14.68
CA LEU A 403 -3.88 -9.81 14.90
C LEU A 403 -3.34 -9.69 16.33
N GLY A 404 -3.49 -8.52 16.96
CA GLY A 404 -2.94 -8.19 18.27
C GLY A 404 -3.74 -8.72 19.48
N THR A 405 -4.52 -9.78 19.28
CA THR A 405 -5.21 -10.47 20.38
C THR A 405 -4.21 -11.36 21.12
N LYS A 406 -4.32 -11.49 22.45
CA LYS A 406 -3.42 -12.35 23.27
C LYS A 406 -3.35 -13.81 22.80
N LEU A 407 -4.36 -14.25 22.05
CA LEU A 407 -4.46 -15.61 21.52
C LEU A 407 -3.68 -15.81 20.20
N LEU A 408 -3.36 -14.73 19.47
CA LEU A 408 -2.70 -14.82 18.17
C LEU A 408 -1.27 -14.29 18.22
N TYR A 409 -1.06 -13.00 18.47
CA TYR A 409 0.27 -12.39 18.47
C TYR A 409 0.45 -11.43 19.65
N ASN A 410 1.57 -11.57 20.35
CA ASN A 410 2.04 -10.57 21.31
C ASN A 410 2.83 -9.44 20.60
N ASP A 411 3.22 -8.42 21.36
CA ASP A 411 3.86 -7.21 20.81
C ASP A 411 5.20 -7.49 20.13
N ASP A 412 6.02 -8.38 20.68
CA ASP A 412 7.29 -8.76 20.08
C ASP A 412 7.08 -9.54 18.78
N GLU A 413 6.06 -10.41 18.74
CA GLU A 413 5.70 -11.16 17.53
C GLU A 413 5.11 -10.24 16.45
N ILE A 414 4.28 -9.25 16.81
CA ILE A 414 3.80 -8.23 15.88
C ILE A 414 4.96 -7.41 15.32
N SER A 415 5.91 -6.99 16.17
CA SER A 415 7.10 -6.25 15.73
C SER A 415 7.95 -7.06 14.73
N LYS A 416 8.16 -8.36 14.99
CA LYS A 416 8.85 -9.26 14.03
C LYS A 416 8.08 -9.43 12.73
N MET A 417 6.75 -9.51 12.79
CA MET A 417 5.89 -9.58 11.59
C MET A 417 6.02 -8.31 10.75
N ILE A 418 6.00 -7.13 11.38
CA ILE A 418 6.19 -5.84 10.71
C ILE A 418 7.57 -5.81 10.01
N GLU A 419 8.64 -6.20 10.70
CA GLU A 419 9.98 -6.25 10.11
C GLU A 419 10.06 -7.17 8.89
N THR A 420 9.35 -8.29 8.93
CA THR A 420 9.28 -9.23 7.81
C THR A 420 8.45 -8.65 6.66
N ALA A 421 7.28 -8.06 6.97
CA ALA A 421 6.38 -7.48 5.99
C ALA A 421 6.97 -6.23 5.30
N LYS A 422 7.83 -5.45 5.97
CA LYS A 422 8.56 -4.31 5.36
C LYS A 422 9.55 -4.74 4.26
N LYS A 423 9.96 -6.01 4.21
CA LYS A 423 10.89 -6.52 3.18
C LYS A 423 10.24 -6.73 1.82
N SER A 424 8.90 -6.79 1.74
CA SER A 424 8.17 -6.99 0.48
C SER A 424 7.37 -5.75 0.09
N PRO A 425 7.49 -5.27 -1.17
CA PRO A 425 6.68 -4.15 -1.66
C PRO A 425 5.16 -4.37 -1.55
N SER A 426 4.68 -5.61 -1.63
CA SER A 426 3.24 -5.91 -1.57
C SER A 426 2.64 -5.76 -0.16
N THR A 427 3.48 -5.83 0.89
CA THR A 427 3.03 -5.81 2.30
C THR A 427 3.51 -4.57 3.06
N ILE A 428 4.21 -3.63 2.41
CA ILE A 428 4.77 -2.47 3.08
C ILE A 428 3.69 -1.52 3.65
N GLU A 429 2.61 -1.28 2.91
CA GLU A 429 1.49 -0.44 3.37
C GLU A 429 0.79 -1.07 4.59
N PHE A 430 0.64 -2.40 4.59
CA PHE A 430 0.15 -3.16 5.74
C PHE A 430 1.09 -3.02 6.94
N ALA A 431 2.40 -3.18 6.73
CA ALA A 431 3.40 -3.12 7.78
C ALA A 431 3.46 -1.74 8.44
N ASP A 432 3.45 -0.67 7.64
CA ASP A 432 3.46 0.71 8.13
C ASP A 432 2.19 1.03 8.92
N LYS A 433 1.02 0.61 8.42
CA LYS A 433 -0.25 0.80 9.12
C LYS A 433 -0.32 0.00 10.42
N LEU A 434 0.11 -1.26 10.42
CA LEU A 434 0.16 -2.09 11.63
C LEU A 434 1.14 -1.51 12.67
N GLN A 435 2.29 -0.97 12.25
CA GLN A 435 3.23 -0.30 13.16
C GLN A 435 2.62 0.96 13.77
N MET A 436 1.91 1.77 12.99
CA MET A 436 1.19 2.94 13.52
C MET A 436 0.10 2.54 14.52
N GLU A 437 -0.71 1.53 14.21
CA GLU A 437 -1.73 1.01 15.11
C GLU A 437 -1.13 0.47 16.42
N GLN A 438 0.01 -0.23 16.34
CA GLN A 438 0.72 -0.75 17.51
C GLN A 438 1.20 0.37 18.43
N VAL A 439 1.80 1.41 17.85
CA VAL A 439 2.29 2.59 18.59
C VAL A 439 1.14 3.37 19.21
N ASP A 440 0.05 3.59 18.46
CA ASP A 440 -1.15 4.27 18.97
C ASP A 440 -1.77 3.50 20.15
N ARG A 441 -1.81 2.16 20.07
CA ARG A 441 -2.27 1.34 21.19
C ARG A 441 -1.37 1.50 22.42
N TRP A 442 -0.05 1.46 22.28
CA TRP A 442 0.86 1.67 23.42
C TRP A 442 0.63 3.01 24.12
N PHE A 443 0.49 4.11 23.37
CA PHE A 443 0.15 5.40 23.95
C PHE A 443 -1.21 5.39 24.65
N SER A 444 -2.24 4.75 24.07
CA SER A 444 -3.57 4.64 24.67
C SER A 444 -3.58 3.83 25.98
N GLU A 445 -2.71 2.83 26.10
CA GLU A 445 -2.50 2.03 27.30
C GLU A 445 -1.66 2.75 28.37
N GLY A 446 -1.23 3.99 28.10
CA GLY A 446 -0.42 4.78 29.02
C GLY A 446 1.04 4.34 29.11
N LYS A 447 1.55 3.62 28.10
CA LYS A 447 3.00 3.33 28.01
C LYS A 447 3.77 4.64 27.93
N SER A 448 4.94 4.69 28.57
CA SER A 448 5.77 5.88 28.49
C SER A 448 6.27 6.08 27.06
N PRO A 449 6.38 7.33 26.58
CA PRO A 449 6.98 7.62 25.28
C PRO A 449 8.38 7.03 25.12
N THR A 450 9.15 6.96 26.21
CA THR A 450 10.47 6.33 26.25
C THR A 450 10.38 4.85 25.93
N PHE A 451 9.42 4.13 26.51
CA PHE A 451 9.14 2.74 26.17
C PHE A 451 8.81 2.62 24.68
N VAL A 452 7.88 3.44 24.17
CA VAL A 452 7.48 3.41 22.76
C VAL A 452 8.69 3.63 21.82
N TRP A 453 9.54 4.62 22.13
CA TRP A 453 10.72 4.93 21.33
C TRP A 453 11.71 3.75 21.29
N LEU A 454 11.97 3.12 22.44
CA LEU A 454 12.83 1.94 22.52
C LEU A 454 12.20 0.70 21.84
N SER A 455 10.88 0.52 21.94
CA SER A 455 10.17 -0.57 21.25
C SER A 455 10.22 -0.43 19.73
N LEU A 456 10.38 0.80 19.21
CA LEU A 456 10.65 1.06 17.80
C LEU A 456 12.14 0.92 17.42
N LYS A 457 13.00 0.46 18.34
CA LYS A 457 14.47 0.41 18.18
C LYS A 457 15.09 1.78 17.91
N GLY A 458 14.47 2.84 18.43
CA GLY A 458 14.91 4.22 18.19
C GLY A 458 16.32 4.53 18.70
N ASP A 459 16.82 3.76 19.67
CA ASP A 459 18.20 3.80 20.16
C ASP A 459 19.23 3.27 19.15
N MET A 460 18.82 2.41 18.21
CA MET A 460 19.71 1.83 17.19
C MET A 460 19.85 2.72 15.93
N VAL A 461 19.04 3.78 15.81
CA VAL A 461 18.95 4.61 14.59
C VAL A 461 20.13 5.61 14.46
N GLY A 462 20.82 5.89 15.57
CA GLY A 462 21.96 6.82 15.61
C GLY A 462 21.60 8.29 15.34
N ASN A 463 22.61 9.14 15.10
CA ASN A 463 22.45 10.61 15.10
C ASN A 463 21.55 11.19 13.99
N ASN A 464 21.11 10.39 13.01
CA ASN A 464 20.17 10.83 11.96
C ASN A 464 18.72 10.38 12.24
N PHE A 465 18.38 10.09 13.50
CA PHE A 465 17.07 9.54 13.85
C PHE A 465 15.89 10.42 13.44
N LEU A 466 16.03 11.74 13.38
CA LEU A 466 14.95 12.63 12.91
C LEU A 466 14.46 12.30 11.49
N ALA A 467 15.35 11.76 10.65
CA ALA A 467 15.01 11.36 9.28
C ALA A 467 14.34 9.98 9.20
N SER A 468 14.43 9.18 10.27
CA SER A 468 14.13 7.76 10.23
C SER A 468 12.63 7.48 10.16
N PRO A 469 12.22 6.37 9.52
CA PRO A 469 10.82 5.93 9.54
C PRO A 469 10.28 5.75 10.96
N GLU A 470 11.10 5.25 11.89
CA GLU A 470 10.75 5.01 13.29
C GLU A 470 10.39 6.32 13.99
N PHE A 471 11.20 7.38 13.83
CA PHE A 471 10.92 8.69 14.41
C PHE A 471 9.68 9.33 13.79
N LYS A 472 9.49 9.20 12.48
CA LYS A 472 8.28 9.71 11.80
C LYS A 472 7.01 9.05 12.34
N THR A 473 7.05 7.72 12.55
CA THR A 473 5.92 6.99 13.16
C THR A 473 5.71 7.42 14.61
N PHE A 474 6.78 7.45 15.42
CA PHE A 474 6.74 7.90 16.80
C PHE A 474 6.14 9.30 16.95
N ALA A 475 6.66 10.28 16.20
CA ALA A 475 6.25 11.68 16.26
C ALA A 475 4.78 11.85 15.86
N LYS A 476 4.35 11.26 14.75
CA LYS A 476 2.94 11.32 14.32
C LYS A 476 1.97 10.73 15.34
N SER A 477 2.33 9.61 15.96
CA SER A 477 1.51 9.00 17.01
C SER A 477 1.51 9.82 18.29
N LEU A 478 2.66 10.41 18.66
CA LEU A 478 2.77 11.31 19.79
C LEU A 478 1.91 12.58 19.60
N ASP A 479 1.89 13.15 18.38
CA ASP A 479 1.04 14.28 18.03
C ASP A 479 -0.44 13.93 18.22
N ARG A 480 -0.89 12.78 17.68
CA ARG A 480 -2.26 12.28 17.90
C ARG A 480 -2.57 12.06 19.38
N PHE A 481 -1.63 11.54 20.16
CA PHE A 481 -1.79 11.37 21.60
C PHE A 481 -1.95 12.73 22.30
N ASN A 482 -1.09 13.70 21.97
CA ASN A 482 -1.09 15.05 22.54
C ASN A 482 -2.33 15.86 22.17
N GLU A 483 -2.88 15.67 20.97
CA GLU A 483 -4.15 16.25 20.52
C GLU A 483 -5.32 15.72 21.34
N LYS A 484 -5.36 14.42 21.61
CA LYS A 484 -6.40 13.77 22.42
C LYS A 484 -6.25 14.03 23.92
N ASN A 485 -5.04 14.33 24.38
CA ASN A 485 -4.71 14.50 25.80
C ASN A 485 -4.01 15.86 26.04
N PRO A 486 -4.70 17.00 25.84
CA PRO A 486 -4.09 18.32 25.93
C PRO A 486 -3.49 18.62 27.31
N ASP A 487 -4.04 18.06 28.38
CA ASP A 487 -3.56 18.24 29.76
C ASP A 487 -2.34 17.36 30.10
N LYS A 488 -2.06 16.32 29.30
CA LYS A 488 -0.95 15.39 29.48
C LYS A 488 0.05 15.47 28.32
N LYS A 489 0.15 16.63 27.67
CA LYS A 489 1.04 16.81 26.51
C LYS A 489 2.47 16.43 26.85
N ILE A 490 3.05 15.65 25.96
CA ILE A 490 4.41 15.13 26.06
C ILE A 490 5.23 15.78 24.95
N SER A 491 6.31 16.46 25.34
CA SER A 491 7.29 16.99 24.40
C SER A 491 8.24 15.88 23.93
N VAL A 492 8.57 15.84 22.63
CA VAL A 492 9.61 14.95 22.09
C VAL A 492 10.93 15.15 22.84
N MET A 493 11.27 16.39 23.21
CA MET A 493 12.48 16.72 23.97
C MET A 493 12.51 16.04 25.34
N SER A 494 11.36 15.91 26.00
CA SER A 494 11.28 15.23 27.29
C SER A 494 11.63 13.74 27.18
N VAL A 495 11.28 13.12 26.04
CA VAL A 495 11.53 11.70 25.75
C VAL A 495 13.00 11.46 25.45
N LEU A 496 13.59 12.27 24.56
CA LEU A 496 15.00 12.18 24.19
C LEU A 496 15.95 12.40 25.39
N LYS A 497 15.46 13.08 26.44
CA LYS A 497 16.22 13.42 27.63
C LYS A 497 15.70 12.75 28.90
N ASP A 498 14.76 11.81 28.81
CA ASP A 498 14.19 11.17 29.99
C ASP A 498 15.27 10.39 30.75
N TYR A 499 15.38 10.65 32.05
CA TYR A 499 16.54 10.30 32.88
C TYR A 499 16.44 8.92 33.53
N TYR A 500 15.24 8.33 33.62
CA TYR A 500 15.03 7.05 34.32
C TYR A 500 15.63 5.81 33.64
N VAL A 501 16.27 5.97 32.47
CA VAL A 501 17.01 4.90 31.77
C VAL A 501 18.54 5.00 32.02
N SER A 502 18.98 5.74 33.04
CA SER A 502 20.40 5.97 33.34
C SER A 502 21.19 4.75 33.85
N LYS A 503 20.62 3.53 33.89
CA LYS A 503 21.39 2.34 34.26
C LYS A 503 22.20 1.74 33.11
N LEU A 504 21.97 2.17 31.86
CA LEU A 504 22.75 1.75 30.70
C LEU A 504 22.92 2.95 29.74
N THR A 505 23.98 3.74 29.95
CA THR A 505 24.65 4.59 28.93
C THR A 505 23.78 5.36 27.89
N LYS A 506 23.62 6.66 28.14
CA LYS A 506 23.75 7.78 27.16
C LYS A 506 23.02 7.65 25.80
N TYR A 507 21.87 8.32 25.64
CA TYR A 507 21.25 8.47 24.31
C TYR A 507 21.70 9.74 23.59
N TYR A 508 21.46 10.95 24.12
CA TYR A 508 21.99 12.18 23.52
C TYR A 508 22.26 13.26 24.59
N ASP A 509 23.48 13.80 24.61
CA ASP A 509 23.79 14.99 25.41
C ASP A 509 23.13 16.24 24.80
N ASP A 510 23.07 17.36 25.53
CA ASP A 510 22.45 18.60 24.99
C ASP A 510 23.16 19.11 23.73
N ASP A 511 24.49 18.93 23.64
CA ASP A 511 25.25 19.26 22.43
C ASP A 511 24.96 18.30 21.27
N ASP A 512 24.68 17.03 21.54
CA ASP A 512 24.27 16.07 20.50
C ASP A 512 22.92 16.45 19.90
N ILE A 513 21.90 16.68 20.74
CA ILE A 513 20.57 17.09 20.27
C ILE A 513 20.62 18.42 19.53
N ALA A 514 21.38 19.39 20.05
CA ALA A 514 21.52 20.68 19.37
C ALA A 514 22.18 20.52 18.00
N ARG A 515 23.22 19.69 17.85
CA ARG A 515 23.82 19.41 16.52
C ARG A 515 22.84 18.76 15.57
N ILE A 516 22.02 17.82 16.06
CA ILE A 516 21.02 17.12 15.25
C ILE A 516 19.94 18.09 14.77
N ILE A 517 19.46 18.98 15.63
CA ILE A 517 18.51 20.05 15.26
C ILE A 517 19.14 21.02 14.25
N GLU A 518 20.37 21.46 14.46
CA GLU A 518 21.06 22.36 13.53
C GLU A 518 21.31 21.70 12.16
N THR A 519 21.58 20.40 12.13
CA THR A 519 21.66 19.63 10.89
C THR A 519 20.29 19.57 10.21
N ALA A 520 19.22 19.27 10.96
CA ALA A 520 17.86 19.21 10.43
C ALA A 520 17.37 20.55 9.87
N LYS A 521 17.76 21.69 10.46
CA LYS A 521 17.47 23.04 9.92
C LYS A 521 18.05 23.27 8.52
N GLN A 522 19.11 22.54 8.16
CA GLN A 522 19.77 22.65 6.85
C GLN A 522 19.30 21.59 5.85
N THR A 523 18.51 20.61 6.29
CA THR A 523 18.00 19.52 5.46
C THR A 523 16.67 19.92 4.81
N PRO A 524 16.57 19.91 3.46
CA PRO A 524 15.32 20.22 2.78
C PRO A 524 14.15 19.34 3.24
N GLY A 525 13.02 19.96 3.59
CA GLY A 525 11.80 19.29 4.03
C GLY A 525 11.74 18.95 5.53
N MET A 526 12.77 19.32 6.32
CA MET A 526 12.78 19.15 7.79
C MET A 526 12.65 20.45 8.56
N GLU A 527 12.50 21.60 7.88
CA GLU A 527 12.59 22.93 8.47
C GLU A 527 11.55 23.15 9.57
N ALA A 528 10.30 22.73 9.34
CA ALA A 528 9.20 22.87 10.30
C ALA A 528 9.45 22.02 11.56
N LEU A 529 9.83 20.75 11.38
CA LEU A 529 10.15 19.85 12.48
C LEU A 529 11.36 20.33 13.28
N ALA A 530 12.41 20.80 12.59
CA ALA A 530 13.60 21.33 13.23
C ALA A 530 13.30 22.61 14.03
N SER A 531 12.45 23.49 13.51
CA SER A 531 12.00 24.70 14.22
C SER A 531 11.16 24.36 15.46
N ASP A 532 10.28 23.37 15.35
CA ASP A 532 9.47 22.91 16.49
C ASP A 532 10.36 22.26 17.57
N LEU A 533 11.25 21.35 17.20
CA LEU A 533 12.20 20.73 18.13
C LEU A 533 13.15 21.75 18.77
N HIS A 534 13.58 22.76 18.03
CA HIS A 534 14.37 23.87 18.58
C HIS A 534 13.58 24.67 19.63
N THR A 535 12.27 24.88 19.40
CA THR A 535 11.38 25.54 20.36
C THR A 535 11.20 24.69 21.61
N GLN A 536 10.93 23.38 21.43
CA GLN A 536 10.83 22.42 22.52
C GLN A 536 12.14 22.32 23.32
N GLN A 537 13.30 22.40 22.67
CA GLN A 537 14.62 22.43 23.32
C GLN A 537 14.75 23.64 24.27
N PHE A 538 14.34 24.83 23.80
CA PHE A 538 14.43 26.05 24.61
C PHE A 538 13.45 26.04 25.78
N GLN A 539 12.23 25.55 25.57
CA GLN A 539 11.25 25.34 26.64
C GLN A 539 11.76 24.33 27.66
N TYR A 540 12.32 23.23 27.19
CA TYR A 540 12.91 22.19 28.02
C TYR A 540 14.05 22.74 28.90
N TRP A 541 15.00 23.46 28.32
CA TRP A 541 16.06 24.13 29.08
C TRP A 541 15.48 25.16 30.07
N LEU A 542 14.42 25.88 29.71
CA LEU A 542 13.84 26.89 30.59
C LEU A 542 13.12 26.30 31.82
N HIS A 543 12.43 25.17 31.65
CA HIS A 543 11.46 24.66 32.63
C HIS A 543 11.89 23.42 33.42
N ARG A 544 12.81 22.59 32.91
CA ARG A 544 13.13 21.32 33.60
C ARG A 544 13.83 21.52 34.95
N PHE A 545 14.69 22.54 35.05
CA PHE A 545 15.35 22.89 36.32
C PHE A 545 15.58 24.40 36.41
N ILE A 546 15.40 24.98 37.61
CA ILE A 546 15.62 26.41 37.92
C ILE A 546 17.05 26.88 37.57
N THR A 547 18.01 25.95 37.41
CA THR A 547 19.44 26.22 37.24
C THR A 547 19.94 26.28 35.78
N HIS A 548 19.09 26.02 34.78
CA HIS A 548 19.47 26.02 33.35
C HIS A 548 19.57 27.44 32.77
N THR A 549 20.34 28.27 33.45
CA THR A 549 20.73 29.61 33.00
C THR A 549 21.52 29.53 31.69
N PRO A 550 21.71 30.65 30.98
CA PRO A 550 22.61 30.69 29.83
C PRO A 550 24.02 30.14 30.13
N ASP A 551 24.50 30.22 31.37
CA ASP A 551 25.78 29.62 31.77
C ASP A 551 25.77 28.10 31.70
N TYR A 552 24.70 27.47 32.19
CA TYR A 552 24.53 26.03 32.14
C TYR A 552 24.46 25.55 30.69
N VAL A 553 23.59 26.16 29.89
CA VAL A 553 23.43 25.78 28.46
C VAL A 553 24.75 25.94 27.71
N PHE A 554 25.55 26.96 27.99
CA PHE A 554 26.88 27.10 27.39
C PHE A 554 27.80 25.90 27.71
N ARG A 555 27.77 25.38 28.94
CA ARG A 555 28.53 24.19 29.35
C ARG A 555 27.98 22.93 28.69
N SER A 556 26.66 22.76 28.69
CA SER A 556 25.99 21.58 28.13
C SER A 556 26.17 21.49 26.61
N LEU A 557 26.30 22.63 25.93
CA LEU A 557 26.67 22.71 24.52
C LEU A 557 28.18 22.55 24.26
N ARG A 558 28.98 22.34 25.32
CA ARG A 558 30.45 22.18 25.27
C ARG A 558 31.20 23.30 24.57
N LEU A 559 30.65 24.52 24.53
CA LEU A 559 31.20 25.63 23.74
C LEU A 559 32.61 26.08 24.17
N ILE A 560 33.05 25.72 25.39
CA ILE A 560 34.41 26.00 25.85
C ILE A 560 35.47 25.20 25.09
N THR A 561 35.15 24.02 24.56
CA THR A 561 36.11 23.24 23.75
C THR A 561 36.37 23.90 22.40
N ALA A 562 35.45 24.73 21.92
CA ALA A 562 35.56 25.52 20.70
C ALA A 562 36.16 26.93 20.95
N LYS A 563 36.84 27.17 22.07
CA LYS A 563 37.33 28.50 22.48
C LYS A 563 38.02 29.27 21.36
N GLU A 564 39.00 28.66 20.69
CA GLU A 564 39.73 29.30 19.60
C GLU A 564 38.85 29.62 18.39
N GLU A 565 37.94 28.71 18.04
CA GLU A 565 37.00 28.90 16.94
C GLU A 565 36.07 30.10 17.23
N LEU A 566 35.57 30.20 18.46
CA LEU A 566 34.71 31.30 18.88
C LEU A 566 35.43 32.66 18.87
N LEU A 567 36.74 32.68 19.10
CA LEU A 567 37.54 33.90 18.99
C LEU A 567 37.85 34.28 17.54
N LYS A 568 37.99 33.30 16.64
CA LYS A 568 38.31 33.51 15.22
C LYS A 568 37.08 33.81 14.38
N ASN A 569 35.99 33.04 14.54
CA ASN A 569 34.78 33.06 13.72
C ASN A 569 33.52 32.58 14.49
N PRO A 570 33.04 33.32 15.51
CA PRO A 570 31.91 32.87 16.35
C PRO A 570 30.62 32.62 15.57
N SER A 571 30.40 33.31 14.45
CA SER A 571 29.21 33.13 13.61
C SER A 571 29.20 31.83 12.80
N LYS A 572 30.31 31.09 12.75
CA LYS A 572 30.40 29.81 12.02
C LYS A 572 30.09 28.60 12.91
N ASN A 573 30.14 28.76 14.23
CA ASN A 573 29.78 27.70 15.15
C ASN A 573 28.25 27.69 15.37
N PRO A 574 27.51 26.68 14.87
CA PRO A 574 26.05 26.67 14.94
C PRO A 574 25.55 26.59 16.39
N LEU A 575 26.22 25.81 17.25
CA LEU A 575 25.87 25.70 18.66
C LEU A 575 26.03 27.03 19.42
N PHE A 576 27.01 27.84 19.04
CA PHE A 576 27.17 29.18 19.60
C PHE A 576 26.00 30.08 19.19
N MET A 577 25.56 30.00 17.94
CA MET A 577 24.37 30.73 17.47
C MET A 577 23.11 30.26 18.21
N THR A 578 22.92 28.95 18.42
CA THR A 578 21.86 28.37 19.25
C THR A 578 21.90 28.93 20.68
N TRP A 579 23.08 29.02 21.30
CA TRP A 579 23.25 29.61 22.63
C TRP A 579 22.89 31.11 22.66
N LEU A 580 23.29 31.88 21.63
CA LEU A 580 22.93 33.30 21.52
C LEU A 580 21.41 33.50 21.46
N ASP A 581 20.72 32.62 20.74
CA ASP A 581 19.26 32.64 20.62
C ASP A 581 18.58 32.17 21.91
N TYR A 582 19.14 31.20 22.62
CA TYR A 582 18.66 30.81 23.94
C TYR A 582 18.78 31.95 24.96
N VAL A 583 19.88 32.71 24.98
CA VAL A 583 20.01 33.90 25.85
C VAL A 583 18.89 34.91 25.57
N LYS A 584 18.57 35.15 24.28
CA LYS A 584 17.45 36.03 23.90
C LYS A 584 16.11 35.46 24.36
N TYR A 585 15.89 34.16 24.19
CA TYR A 585 14.67 33.46 24.62
C TYR A 585 14.49 33.53 26.15
N TYR A 586 15.56 33.25 26.89
CA TYR A 586 15.61 33.33 28.35
C TYR A 586 15.24 34.73 28.85
N ASN A 587 15.82 35.78 28.25
CA ASN A 587 15.60 37.18 28.64
C ASN A 587 14.22 37.75 28.24
N LYS A 588 13.43 37.06 27.41
CA LYS A 588 12.04 37.45 27.12
C LYS A 588 11.09 37.14 28.29
N HIS A 589 11.49 36.28 29.23
CA HIS A 589 10.66 35.90 30.38
C HIS A 589 10.85 36.91 31.52
N LYS A 590 9.73 37.48 32.01
CA LYS A 590 9.72 38.69 32.86
C LYS A 590 10.49 38.56 34.18
N ASP A 591 10.65 37.35 34.69
CA ASP A 591 11.33 36.99 35.93
C ASP A 591 12.84 36.73 35.73
N ARG A 592 13.36 36.77 34.50
CA ARG A 592 14.71 36.30 34.18
C ARG A 592 15.47 37.28 33.29
N GLN A 593 16.63 37.77 33.77
CA GLN A 593 17.55 38.57 32.96
C GLN A 593 19.02 38.17 33.21
N LYS A 594 19.72 37.75 32.16
CA LYS A 594 21.16 37.49 32.15
C LYS A 594 21.78 38.04 30.87
N GLY A 595 22.81 38.86 31.04
CA GLY A 595 23.65 39.33 29.93
C GLY A 595 24.59 38.24 29.43
N TYR A 596 25.11 38.39 28.22
CA TYR A 596 26.09 37.48 27.62
C TYR A 596 27.39 37.40 28.44
N LEU A 597 27.83 38.51 29.03
CA LEU A 597 29.06 38.62 29.81
C LEU A 597 29.00 37.81 31.11
N SER A 598 27.82 37.57 31.66
CA SER A 598 27.67 36.76 32.88
C SER A 598 28.15 35.32 32.68
N THR A 599 28.04 34.80 31.45
CA THR A 599 28.54 33.48 31.05
C THR A 599 29.95 33.57 30.47
N LEU A 600 30.18 34.47 29.52
CA LEU A 600 31.47 34.53 28.82
C LEU A 600 32.59 35.03 29.74
N GLY A 601 32.30 36.00 30.62
CA GLY A 601 33.29 36.61 31.50
C GLY A 601 33.85 35.70 32.60
N THR A 602 33.29 34.49 32.80
CA THR A 602 33.84 33.48 33.71
C THR A 602 34.82 32.52 33.02
N ARG A 603 34.94 32.58 31.69
CA ARG A 603 35.74 31.64 30.86
C ARG A 603 36.69 32.34 29.89
N PHE A 604 36.39 33.58 29.54
CA PHE A 604 37.18 34.43 28.65
C PHE A 604 37.62 35.67 29.41
N ASP A 605 38.90 36.01 29.28
CA ASP A 605 39.42 37.25 29.84
C ASP A 605 38.98 38.48 29.02
N ASP A 606 39.32 39.68 29.49
CA ASP A 606 38.92 40.93 28.81
C ASP A 606 39.55 41.12 27.43
N ASP A 607 40.72 40.54 27.16
CA ASP A 607 41.36 40.60 25.85
C ASP A 607 40.63 39.70 24.86
N GLU A 608 40.30 38.49 25.31
CA GLU A 608 39.54 37.50 24.55
C GLU A 608 38.11 37.97 24.25
N ILE A 609 37.41 38.55 25.23
CA ILE A 609 36.09 39.16 25.03
C ILE A 609 36.18 40.32 24.02
N SER A 610 37.22 41.15 24.12
CA SER A 610 37.41 42.28 23.18
C SER A 610 37.66 41.78 21.76
N THR A 611 38.46 40.73 21.61
CA THR A 611 38.70 40.04 20.34
C THR A 611 37.40 39.46 19.78
N MET A 612 36.60 38.77 20.60
CA MET A 612 35.31 38.21 20.20
C MET A 612 34.34 39.31 19.72
N VAL A 613 34.25 40.44 20.43
CA VAL A 613 33.43 41.59 20.00
C VAL A 613 33.91 42.11 18.65
N LYS A 614 35.21 42.28 18.47
CA LYS A 614 35.80 42.79 17.22
C LYS A 614 35.44 41.91 16.03
N VAL A 615 35.57 40.59 16.18
CA VAL A 615 35.24 39.63 15.12
C VAL A 615 33.73 39.59 14.88
N ALA A 616 32.91 39.52 15.94
CA ALA A 616 31.46 39.48 15.82
C ALA A 616 30.84 40.75 15.22
N LYS A 617 31.50 41.92 15.35
CA LYS A 617 31.08 43.16 14.66
C LYS A 617 31.16 43.06 13.13
N LYS A 618 32.01 42.20 12.57
CA LYS A 618 32.21 42.06 11.12
C LYS A 618 31.08 41.29 10.42
N THR A 619 30.29 40.52 11.18
CA THR A 619 29.23 39.68 10.62
C THR A 619 27.85 40.24 11.00
N PRO A 620 26.93 40.46 10.04
CA PRO A 620 25.59 40.99 10.35
C PRO A 620 24.82 40.20 11.40
N SER A 621 24.86 38.86 11.36
CA SER A 621 24.12 37.97 12.28
C SER A 621 24.55 38.09 13.75
N THR A 622 25.79 38.50 14.02
CA THR A 622 26.34 38.63 15.39
C THR A 622 26.57 40.08 15.82
N THR A 623 26.21 41.06 14.97
CA THR A 623 26.40 42.50 15.26
C THR A 623 25.63 42.95 16.51
N LYS A 624 24.39 42.50 16.70
CA LYS A 624 23.59 42.84 17.90
C LYS A 624 24.21 42.28 19.17
N PHE A 625 24.66 41.03 19.12
CA PHE A 625 25.41 40.38 20.19
C PHE A 625 26.68 41.17 20.54
N ALA A 626 27.47 41.55 19.55
CA ALA A 626 28.72 42.29 19.75
C ALA A 626 28.48 43.66 20.43
N LYS A 627 27.45 44.39 19.99
CA LYS A 627 27.05 45.67 20.61
C LYS A 627 26.63 45.48 22.08
N GLN A 628 25.82 44.47 22.36
CA GLN A 628 25.35 44.19 23.71
C GLN A 628 26.50 43.73 24.63
N LEU A 629 27.33 42.79 24.17
CA LEU A 629 28.48 42.31 24.92
C LEU A 629 29.46 43.45 25.23
N ARG A 630 29.70 44.38 24.29
CA ARG A 630 30.52 45.57 24.54
C ARG A 630 29.90 46.49 25.59
N ALA A 631 28.60 46.72 25.56
CA ALA A 631 27.91 47.53 26.57
C ALA A 631 28.03 46.90 27.96
N GLU A 632 27.81 45.59 28.07
CA GLU A 632 27.98 44.83 29.31
C GLU A 632 29.43 44.87 29.81
N GLN A 633 30.40 44.76 28.90
CA GLN A 633 31.84 44.80 29.23
C GLN A 633 32.25 46.17 29.80
N VAL A 634 31.79 47.26 29.17
CA VAL A 634 32.01 48.63 29.67
C VAL A 634 31.34 48.85 31.02
N GLY A 635 30.13 48.30 31.22
CA GLY A 635 29.45 48.29 32.51
C GLY A 635 30.27 47.59 33.59
N ARG A 636 30.81 46.40 33.29
CA ARG A 636 31.69 45.64 34.19
C ARG A 636 32.94 46.44 34.57
N TRP A 637 33.64 47.03 33.59
CA TRP A 637 34.82 47.87 33.85
C TRP A 637 34.52 49.05 34.76
N PHE A 638 33.36 49.70 34.55
CA PHE A 638 32.91 50.79 35.40
C PHE A 638 32.63 50.34 36.84
N THR A 639 31.99 49.18 37.01
CA THR A 639 31.75 48.58 38.33
C THR A 639 33.06 48.22 39.04
N TYR A 640 34.03 47.67 38.32
CA TYR A 640 35.38 47.40 38.84
C TYR A 640 36.23 48.65 39.05
N GLY A 641 35.74 49.84 38.70
CA GLY A 641 36.48 51.09 38.87
C GLY A 641 37.73 51.20 37.99
N TRP A 642 37.73 50.55 36.82
CA TRP A 642 38.90 50.59 35.93
C TRP A 642 39.17 52.03 35.45
N PRO A 643 40.43 52.47 35.47
CA PRO A 643 40.79 53.80 34.99
C PRO A 643 40.54 53.89 33.48
N PRO A 644 40.15 55.06 32.96
CA PRO A 644 39.88 55.23 31.53
C PRO A 644 41.03 54.84 30.60
N SER A 645 42.29 54.95 31.02
CA SER A 645 43.46 54.49 30.26
C SER A 645 43.45 52.98 30.02
N LYS A 646 43.12 52.20 31.05
CA LYS A 646 42.96 50.74 30.96
C LYS A 646 41.74 50.36 30.11
N VAL A 647 40.66 51.13 30.17
CA VAL A 647 39.50 50.92 29.28
C VAL A 647 39.86 51.19 27.82
N TRP A 648 40.63 52.24 27.56
CA TRP A 648 41.08 52.58 26.21
C TRP A 648 41.93 51.47 25.57
N LYS A 649 42.73 50.76 26.36
CA LYS A 649 43.49 49.59 25.90
C LYS A 649 42.63 48.59 25.13
N TYR A 650 41.39 48.37 25.56
CA TYR A 650 40.48 47.38 24.98
C TYR A 650 39.51 48.00 23.95
N LEU A 651 39.08 49.24 24.14
CA LEU A 651 38.20 49.91 23.16
C LEU A 651 38.91 50.17 21.82
N ARG A 652 40.19 50.52 21.85
CA ARG A 652 40.94 50.90 20.65
C ARG A 652 41.05 49.79 19.60
N PHE A 653 40.86 48.52 19.95
CA PHE A 653 40.97 47.40 19.02
C PHE A 653 39.94 47.44 17.89
N ASP A 654 38.85 48.18 18.09
CA ASP A 654 37.78 48.38 17.12
C ASP A 654 37.96 49.66 16.28
N VAL A 655 38.94 50.51 16.58
CA VAL A 655 39.21 51.73 15.81
C VAL A 655 40.02 51.36 14.56
N VAL A 656 39.50 51.69 13.39
CA VAL A 656 40.12 51.42 12.08
C VAL A 656 40.44 52.75 11.39
N GLY A 657 41.68 52.92 10.94
CA GLY A 657 42.12 54.13 10.22
C GLY A 657 42.42 55.32 11.12
N ASP A 658 42.50 56.51 10.50
CA ASP A 658 42.91 57.76 11.17
C ASP A 658 41.74 58.55 11.79
N ASP A 659 40.49 58.06 11.67
CA ASP A 659 39.28 58.76 12.13
C ASP A 659 38.90 58.41 13.58
N LEU A 660 39.88 58.55 14.47
CA LEU A 660 39.73 58.24 15.90
C LEU A 660 38.61 59.07 16.55
N LEU A 661 38.55 60.38 16.28
CA LEU A 661 37.62 61.28 16.98
C LEU A 661 36.16 61.10 16.55
N ALA A 662 35.90 60.64 15.32
CA ALA A 662 34.55 60.29 14.89
C ALA A 662 34.16 58.85 15.26
N SER A 663 35.10 58.04 15.76
CA SER A 663 34.80 56.64 16.10
C SER A 663 33.77 56.52 17.25
N PRO A 664 32.82 55.56 17.15
CA PRO A 664 31.92 55.24 18.24
C PRO A 664 32.64 54.88 19.55
N GLU A 665 33.80 54.24 19.45
CA GLU A 665 34.67 53.85 20.56
C GLU A 665 35.23 55.07 21.31
N PHE A 666 35.60 56.14 20.60
CA PHE A 666 36.05 57.39 21.22
C PHE A 666 34.90 58.10 21.95
N LYS A 667 33.70 58.13 21.35
CA LYS A 667 32.50 58.67 22.00
C LYS A 667 32.16 57.88 23.28
N LEU A 668 32.30 56.56 23.23
CA LEU A 668 32.11 55.66 24.36
C LEU A 668 33.16 55.89 25.46
N LEU A 669 34.44 56.06 25.12
CA LEU A 669 35.49 56.44 26.07
C LEU A 669 35.17 57.78 26.72
N SER A 670 34.74 58.78 25.94
CA SER A 670 34.40 60.11 26.45
C SER A 670 33.28 60.04 27.48
N THR A 671 32.19 59.34 27.13
CA THR A 671 31.08 59.09 28.05
C THR A 671 31.52 58.29 29.30
N TYR A 672 32.48 57.39 29.15
CA TYR A 672 33.05 56.65 30.28
C TYR A 672 33.86 57.55 31.21
N VAL A 673 34.72 58.42 30.66
CA VAL A 673 35.52 59.39 31.42
C VAL A 673 34.62 60.33 32.21
N ASP A 674 33.55 60.85 31.61
CA ASP A 674 32.61 61.73 32.32
C ASP A 674 31.97 61.02 33.52
N ARG A 675 31.49 59.79 33.32
CA ARG A 675 30.93 58.97 34.40
C ARG A 675 31.98 58.61 35.46
N PHE A 676 33.20 58.28 35.04
CA PHE A 676 34.31 57.94 35.94
C PHE A 676 34.69 59.13 36.81
N ASN A 677 34.82 60.32 36.23
CA ASN A 677 35.13 61.57 36.91
C ASN A 677 34.04 62.01 37.89
N LYS A 678 32.77 61.78 37.52
CA LYS A 678 31.63 62.04 38.42
C LYS A 678 31.65 61.13 39.64
N LYS A 679 32.00 59.84 39.46
CA LYS A 679 32.08 58.85 40.55
C LYS A 679 33.36 58.95 41.38
N ASN A 680 34.46 59.45 40.78
CA ASN A 680 35.78 59.53 41.43
C ASN A 680 36.36 60.96 41.32
N PRO A 681 35.87 61.93 42.10
CA PRO A 681 36.31 63.32 42.01
C PRO A 681 37.81 63.52 42.23
N ASP A 682 38.44 62.69 43.07
CA ASP A 682 39.87 62.79 43.42
C ASP A 682 40.80 62.15 42.39
N LYS A 683 40.25 61.34 41.47
CA LYS A 683 41.00 60.64 40.41
C LYS A 683 40.64 61.18 39.02
N LYS A 684 40.15 62.41 38.95
CA LYS A 684 39.71 63.03 37.70
C LYS A 684 40.81 62.93 36.63
N THR A 685 40.41 62.47 35.46
CA THR A 685 41.27 62.40 34.28
C THR A 685 40.57 63.02 33.09
N THR A 686 41.29 63.20 31.99
CA THR A 686 40.69 63.65 30.73
C THR A 686 40.75 62.52 29.72
N VAL A 687 39.89 62.57 28.70
CA VAL A 687 39.94 61.64 27.57
C VAL A 687 41.33 61.64 26.95
N VAL A 688 41.94 62.82 26.79
CA VAL A 688 43.29 62.97 26.24
C VAL A 688 44.36 62.33 27.13
N SER A 689 44.26 62.49 28.45
CA SER A 689 45.16 61.84 29.41
C SER A 689 45.07 60.31 29.30
N ALA A 690 43.85 59.77 29.25
CA ALA A 690 43.59 58.34 29.10
C ALA A 690 44.17 57.78 27.78
N LEU A 691 44.03 58.54 26.69
CA LEU A 691 44.58 58.19 25.39
C LEU A 691 46.12 58.22 25.37
N ASN A 692 46.73 59.18 26.09
CA ASN A 692 48.18 59.40 26.10
C ASN A 692 48.95 58.41 26.99
N GLU A 693 48.30 57.90 28.05
CA GLU A 693 48.90 56.95 29.00
C GLU A 693 49.24 55.60 28.36
N TYR A 694 48.52 55.18 27.32
CA TYR A 694 48.64 53.83 26.76
C TYR A 694 49.39 53.71 25.41
N SER A 695 49.42 54.75 24.56
CA SER A 695 50.28 54.76 23.36
C SER A 695 50.62 56.18 22.91
N ARG A 696 51.84 56.64 23.23
CA ARG A 696 52.30 57.99 22.85
C ARG A 696 52.37 58.21 21.34
N SER A 697 52.60 57.18 20.52
CA SER A 697 52.86 57.33 19.07
C SER A 697 51.63 57.19 18.17
N THR A 698 50.67 56.32 18.52
CA THR A 698 49.45 56.08 17.72
C THR A 698 48.37 57.12 18.03
N THR A 699 48.17 57.42 19.32
CA THR A 699 47.24 58.45 19.79
C THR A 699 47.61 59.83 19.27
N SER A 700 48.90 60.19 19.32
CA SER A 700 49.35 61.49 18.83
C SER A 700 49.09 61.66 17.34
N ARG A 701 49.30 60.63 16.51
CA ARG A 701 49.03 60.72 15.06
C ARG A 701 47.55 60.96 14.76
N ALA A 702 46.64 60.22 15.40
CA ALA A 702 45.21 60.35 15.13
C ALA A 702 44.62 61.66 15.67
N ILE A 703 45.06 62.12 16.86
CA ILE A 703 44.70 63.45 17.38
C ILE A 703 45.25 64.55 16.46
N LEU A 704 46.49 64.42 15.97
CA LEU A 704 47.08 65.36 15.02
C LEU A 704 46.35 65.35 13.66
N ALA A 705 45.91 64.19 13.18
CA ALA A 705 45.13 64.06 11.95
C ALA A 705 43.78 64.79 12.08
N ALA A 706 43.07 64.62 13.20
CA ALA A 706 41.81 65.29 13.44
C ALA A 706 41.96 66.81 13.66
N LEU A 707 43.03 67.25 14.34
CA LEU A 707 43.35 68.69 14.45
C LEU A 707 43.69 69.32 13.08
N ARG A 708 44.16 68.53 12.10
CA ARG A 708 44.42 69.01 10.74
C ARG A 708 43.16 69.17 9.89
N SER A 709 42.15 68.31 10.08
CA SER A 709 40.93 68.34 9.26
C SER A 709 39.94 69.46 9.65
N LYS A 710 40.09 70.10 10.82
CA LYS A 710 39.33 71.30 11.25
C LYS A 710 37.79 71.14 11.15
N THR A 711 37.26 70.02 11.58
CA THR A 711 35.81 69.75 11.51
C THR A 711 35.28 69.17 12.82
N SER A 712 34.21 69.79 13.36
CA SER A 712 33.42 69.46 14.58
C SER A 712 33.83 70.07 15.93
N ASP A 713 32.83 70.29 16.81
CA ASP A 713 32.98 70.76 18.20
C ASP A 713 33.83 69.81 19.07
N THR A 714 33.76 68.51 18.79
CA THR A 714 34.56 67.49 19.45
C THR A 714 36.07 67.74 19.27
N THR A 715 36.47 68.25 18.10
CA THR A 715 37.86 68.61 17.80
C THR A 715 38.34 69.77 18.67
N ASN A 716 37.48 70.76 18.96
CA ASN A 716 37.81 71.89 19.83
C ASN A 716 37.96 71.48 21.30
N GLN A 717 37.12 70.55 21.78
CA GLN A 717 37.22 70.00 23.14
C GLN A 717 38.51 69.20 23.32
N VAL A 718 38.86 68.37 22.34
CA VAL A 718 40.10 67.59 22.33
C VAL A 718 41.32 68.52 22.23
N GLU A 719 41.28 69.55 21.38
CA GLU A 719 42.34 70.57 21.29
C GLU A 719 42.57 71.25 22.65
N THR A 720 41.49 71.66 23.32
CA THR A 720 41.54 72.32 24.63
C THR A 720 42.11 71.40 25.72
N ALA A 721 41.66 70.14 25.76
CA ALA A 721 42.16 69.16 26.72
C ALA A 721 43.65 68.82 26.47
N LEU A 722 44.07 68.76 25.21
CA LEU A 722 45.46 68.52 24.81
C LEU A 722 46.37 69.69 25.19
N ILE A 723 45.94 70.94 24.97
CA ILE A 723 46.66 72.13 25.42
C ILE A 723 46.86 72.08 26.94
N LYS A 724 45.79 71.82 27.72
CA LYS A 724 45.89 71.69 29.19
C LYS A 724 46.88 70.61 29.60
N LEU A 725 46.89 69.46 28.92
CA LEU A 725 47.84 68.38 29.19
C LEU A 725 49.28 68.82 28.90
N TRP A 726 49.56 69.40 27.73
CA TRP A 726 50.91 69.85 27.36
C TRP A 726 51.47 70.90 28.32
N LEU A 727 50.63 71.80 28.84
CA LEU A 727 51.00 72.83 29.82
C LEU A 727 51.53 72.26 31.15
N THR A 728 51.39 70.95 31.38
CA THR A 728 51.94 70.28 32.56
C THR A 728 53.34 69.72 32.34
N LYS A 729 53.80 69.59 31.08
CA LYS A 729 54.99 68.78 30.74
C LYS A 729 55.94 69.39 29.72
N TYR A 730 55.47 70.22 28.80
CA TYR A 730 56.26 70.63 27.63
C TYR A 730 56.39 72.15 27.53
N ASP A 731 57.54 72.62 27.06
CA ASP A 731 57.67 74.02 26.65
C ASP A 731 57.12 74.25 25.22
N PRO A 732 56.91 75.51 24.80
CA PRO A 732 56.42 75.81 23.44
C PRO A 732 57.31 75.31 22.30
N THR A 733 58.62 75.17 22.50
CA THR A 733 59.55 74.61 21.51
C THR A 733 59.36 73.10 21.36
N GLU A 734 59.15 72.39 22.47
CA GLU A 734 58.86 70.97 22.46
C GLU A 734 57.50 70.67 21.81
N VAL A 735 56.46 71.45 22.12
CA VAL A 735 55.15 71.30 21.47
C VAL A 735 55.24 71.61 19.97
N PHE A 736 56.07 72.57 19.56
CA PHE A 736 56.36 72.85 18.14
C PHE A 736 56.94 71.61 17.42
N LYS A 737 57.81 70.85 18.11
CA LYS A 737 58.35 69.59 17.60
C LYS A 737 57.31 68.48 17.59
N ILE A 738 56.52 68.33 18.65
CA ILE A 738 55.44 67.32 18.77
C ILE A 738 54.41 67.46 17.64
N LEU A 739 54.06 68.69 17.27
CA LEU A 739 53.15 68.99 16.17
C LEU A 739 53.78 68.80 14.76
N ASN A 740 55.05 68.41 14.68
CA ASN A 740 55.86 68.31 13.46
C ASN A 740 55.92 69.61 12.63
N LEU A 741 55.76 70.77 13.28
CA LEU A 741 55.78 72.06 12.59
C LEU A 741 57.17 72.40 12.06
N HIS A 742 58.23 72.01 12.76
CA HIS A 742 59.62 72.15 12.33
C HIS A 742 59.92 71.49 10.97
N GLN A 743 59.15 70.47 10.55
CA GLN A 743 59.32 69.79 9.27
C GLN A 743 58.57 70.49 8.12
N SER A 744 57.65 71.41 8.43
CA SER A 744 56.76 72.00 7.42
C SER A 744 57.46 72.99 6.49
N ARG A 745 58.65 73.51 6.86
CA ARG A 745 59.45 74.49 6.08
C ARG A 745 58.56 75.54 5.39
N THR A 746 58.64 75.65 4.07
CA THR A 746 57.87 76.62 3.25
C THR A 746 56.34 76.44 3.29
N LYS A 747 55.83 75.30 3.78
CA LYS A 747 54.40 75.03 3.97
C LYS A 747 53.92 75.32 5.40
N LEU A 748 54.79 75.79 6.31
CA LEU A 748 54.47 76.03 7.72
C LEU A 748 53.23 76.92 7.90
N LEU A 749 53.16 78.05 7.21
CA LEU A 749 52.06 79.01 7.34
C LEU A 749 50.73 78.47 6.81
N LYS A 750 50.75 77.40 6.02
CA LYS A 750 49.57 76.68 5.54
C LYS A 750 49.22 75.46 6.41
N ASN A 751 50.05 75.12 7.40
CA ASN A 751 49.80 73.99 8.29
C ASN A 751 48.75 74.38 9.35
N PRO A 752 47.56 73.76 9.38
CA PRO A 752 46.50 74.10 10.32
C PRO A 752 46.90 73.94 11.79
N LEU A 753 47.86 73.06 12.10
CA LEU A 753 48.39 72.85 13.45
C LEU A 753 49.19 74.06 13.99
N LEU A 754 49.60 74.99 13.12
CA LEU A 754 50.28 76.22 13.54
C LEU A 754 49.37 77.08 14.42
N ILE A 755 48.06 77.07 14.16
CA ILE A 755 47.06 77.78 14.97
C ILE A 755 46.95 77.15 16.36
N THR A 756 46.89 75.82 16.44
CA THR A 756 46.89 75.08 17.71
C THR A 756 48.15 75.37 18.53
N TRP A 757 49.32 75.40 17.87
CA TRP A 757 50.56 75.80 18.53
C TRP A 757 50.52 77.25 19.03
N GLY A 758 49.98 78.18 18.25
CA GLY A 758 49.80 79.58 18.67
C GLY A 758 48.91 79.71 19.92
N LYS A 759 47.78 78.99 19.94
CA LYS A 759 46.90 78.90 21.12
C LYS A 759 47.65 78.33 22.33
N TYR A 760 48.50 77.31 22.12
CA TYR A 760 49.34 76.74 23.16
C TYR A 760 50.35 77.75 23.72
N VAL A 761 51.09 78.46 22.86
CA VAL A 761 52.07 79.46 23.29
C VAL A 761 51.40 80.56 24.10
N TYR A 762 50.23 81.02 23.66
CA TYR A 762 49.43 81.98 24.42
C TYR A 762 49.08 81.44 25.82
N ALA A 763 48.50 80.25 25.90
CA ALA A 763 48.13 79.63 27.18
C ALA A 763 49.34 79.38 28.09
N PHE A 764 50.50 79.01 27.52
CA PHE A 764 51.75 78.81 28.25
C PHE A 764 52.28 80.11 28.86
N ASN A 765 52.24 81.20 28.08
CA ASN A 765 52.67 82.52 28.52
C ASN A 765 51.76 83.13 29.58
N VAL A 766 50.45 82.82 29.54
CA VAL A 766 49.50 83.19 30.60
C VAL A 766 49.79 82.43 31.89
N LYS A 767 50.01 81.12 31.80
CA LYS A 767 50.29 80.27 32.98
C LYS A 767 51.69 80.50 33.58
N ASN A 768 52.67 80.85 32.75
CA ASN A 768 54.06 81.04 33.15
C ASN A 768 54.57 82.43 32.75
N PRO A 769 54.14 83.52 33.43
CA PRO A 769 54.52 84.89 33.06
C PRO A 769 56.03 85.11 33.03
N ASN A 770 56.77 84.40 33.88
CA ASN A 770 58.22 84.53 34.04
C ASN A 770 59.04 83.67 33.07
N LYS A 771 58.39 82.84 32.23
CA LYS A 771 59.04 81.96 31.25
C LYS A 771 58.45 82.18 29.85
N ARG A 772 58.05 83.42 29.54
CA ARG A 772 57.39 83.74 28.27
C ARG A 772 58.19 83.25 27.07
N ALA A 773 57.53 82.49 26.21
CA ALA A 773 58.06 82.03 24.95
C ALA A 773 57.60 82.98 23.83
N THR A 774 58.55 83.42 23.01
CA THR A 774 58.28 84.26 21.84
C THR A 774 58.15 83.37 20.61
N PRO A 775 56.97 83.33 19.92
CA PRO A 775 56.80 82.51 18.73
C PRO A 775 57.87 82.76 17.65
N VAL A 776 58.22 84.02 17.42
CA VAL A 776 59.21 84.44 16.40
C VAL A 776 60.59 83.89 16.72
N GLU A 777 61.00 83.87 17.99
CA GLU A 777 62.31 83.35 18.39
C GLU A 777 62.42 81.83 18.19
N ILE A 778 61.35 81.09 18.50
CA ILE A 778 61.28 79.65 18.27
C ILE A 778 61.36 79.34 16.78
N LEU A 779 60.61 80.08 15.95
CA LEU A 779 60.65 79.93 14.49
C LEU A 779 62.05 80.26 13.93
N ARG A 780 62.66 81.36 14.39
CA ARG A 780 64.02 81.77 14.01
C ARG A 780 65.04 80.70 14.36
N LYS A 781 64.96 80.12 15.57
CA LYS A 781 65.87 79.05 16.02
C LYS A 781 65.74 77.78 15.16
N HIS A 782 64.55 77.50 14.63
CA HIS A 782 64.29 76.29 13.84
C HIS A 782 64.55 76.44 12.33
N PHE A 783 64.31 77.61 11.74
CA PHE A 783 64.42 77.82 10.29
C PHE A 783 65.54 78.78 9.87
N GLY A 784 66.09 79.57 10.81
CA GLY A 784 67.03 80.65 10.53
C GLY A 784 66.35 81.91 9.97
N ASP A 785 67.02 83.06 10.12
CA ASP A 785 66.46 84.37 9.76
C ASP A 785 66.10 84.47 8.27
N ARG A 786 66.97 83.94 7.39
CA ARG A 786 66.78 84.01 5.93
C ARG A 786 65.54 83.25 5.46
N GLU A 787 65.31 82.06 6.01
CA GLU A 787 64.17 81.24 5.61
C GLU A 787 62.87 81.75 6.25
N LEU A 788 62.91 82.21 7.51
CA LEU A 788 61.77 82.84 8.17
C LEU A 788 61.34 84.12 7.45
N TYR A 789 62.29 84.95 7.03
CA TYR A 789 62.02 86.14 6.21
C TYR A 789 61.31 85.77 4.90
N LYS A 790 61.81 84.77 4.17
CA LYS A 790 61.14 84.27 2.94
C LYS A 790 59.71 83.80 3.20
N MET A 791 59.47 83.08 4.30
CA MET A 791 58.11 82.62 4.64
C MET A 791 57.15 83.78 4.92
N LEU A 792 57.60 84.81 5.64
CA LEU A 792 56.78 85.96 6.03
C LEU A 792 56.53 86.93 4.85
N VAL A 793 57.55 87.19 4.03
CA VAL A 793 57.44 88.10 2.86
C VAL A 793 56.59 87.48 1.75
N LYS A 794 56.63 86.16 1.55
CA LYS A 794 55.74 85.50 0.57
C LYS A 794 54.25 85.61 0.94
N LYS A 795 53.93 85.98 2.19
CA LYS A 795 52.56 86.25 2.66
C LYS A 795 52.17 87.73 2.59
N SER A 796 53.12 88.68 2.66
CA SER A 796 52.81 90.11 2.53
C SER A 796 52.31 90.49 1.13
N ASN A 797 52.54 89.62 0.12
CA ASN A 797 52.05 89.79 -1.25
C ASN A 797 50.74 89.02 -1.54
N ALA A 798 50.02 88.51 -0.54
CA ALA A 798 48.74 87.81 -0.70
C ALA A 798 47.58 88.61 -0.06
N PRO A 799 46.45 88.85 -0.77
CA PRO A 799 45.36 89.66 -0.22
C PRO A 799 44.59 88.94 0.91
N SER A 800 44.50 89.64 2.04
CA SER A 800 43.54 89.53 3.16
C SER A 800 43.32 88.18 3.87
N LEU A 801 43.79 88.11 5.12
CA LEU A 801 43.04 87.55 6.25
C LEU A 801 43.20 88.56 7.41
N LYS A 802 42.08 89.19 7.80
CA LYS A 802 41.99 90.21 8.85
C LYS A 802 42.64 89.72 10.16
N LYS A 803 43.29 90.65 10.88
CA LYS A 803 43.84 90.45 12.24
C LYS A 803 42.74 90.00 13.22
N PRO A 804 43.12 89.24 14.26
CA PRO A 804 42.21 88.62 15.23
C PRO A 804 41.37 89.63 16.03
#